data_AF-A0A1P8WFN9-F1
#
_entry.id   AF-A0A1P8WFN9-F1
#
_cell.length_a   1.000
_cell.length_b   1.000
_cell.length_c   1.000
_cell.angle_alpha   90.00
_cell.angle_beta   90.00
_cell.angle_gamma   90.00
#
_symmetry.space_group_name_H-M   'P 1'
#
loop_
_entity.id
_entity.type
_entity.pdbx_description
1 polymer ?
#
loop_
_entity_poly.entity_id
_entity_poly.type
_entity_poly.pdbx_seq_one_letter_code
_entity_poly.pdbx_strand_id
1 'polypeptide(L)'
;MTVPANIPNSATRRARWLVVLSPLIPAAMYLLAAWALAKTTGQTDFWSAACFDPRSAGEISITHLTALVLIAAGATLFLFGTPAVLGLLAFRSRTRFRSTTHVWSFAFNSLALFLLCLVLRPTVGIDRLSFFVGWLVWSIGLAIVVSRSGESFSELASFWQRHRKAVGVSITTIIAGVLLFSSEQFLQCFNGDGVESLELARSLRQHVLPTWEIETIDRFGAVIVNPALINSYWTVGLQVLLGDHELATRLSYWVCWLGILLVCFRMIKHFGNVTWGTATVMSLSVLLVTLWNTFYVGYNPYMADLANPGVPDALFTLCLLLSFDALLQKDCAAYIVATVLGSLVLYAGPVMFVLTGIAALFWRPMERTRLLKAGIMGATALAGIAGSYVLWGWSEGLLEGWRATLQGEYIVDFFAPYPRLYANGIYTGYFVLGCGGLPAVAVIRALFRSSWEQTVATVILCYLTIVLCSASKNLHYLVPLLPPTVMLWCIGQTRDKMHRSWQTSVVAIISMAVCLALCWPRSRPVFTLNRDLGALTTFQTDNYQEACRWSDVVLLYDLNVASWPASNHVWVAYSKLEATPTERRPILLTTKAVPPGYHLRAGSETGGLKLCIDIVNTDWLRWTMSRQPETGLERFPWIFQPIAVRPRPKLDL
;
A
#
# COMPACT_ATOMS: atom_id res chain seq x y z
N MET A 1 -24.95 -1.78 41.14
CA MET A 1 -23.91 -2.84 41.05
C MET A 1 -22.70 -2.38 41.84
N THR A 2 -22.54 -2.89 43.06
CA THR A 2 -21.35 -2.68 43.89
C THR A 2 -20.22 -3.55 43.36
N VAL A 3 -19.15 -2.93 42.84
CA VAL A 3 -17.94 -3.64 42.43
C VAL A 3 -17.33 -4.27 43.70
N PRO A 4 -17.04 -5.58 43.73
CA PRO A 4 -16.43 -6.21 44.90
C PRO A 4 -15.10 -5.53 45.22
N ALA A 5 -15.01 -4.99 46.44
CA ALA A 5 -14.00 -4.02 46.86
C ALA A 5 -12.58 -4.59 47.09
N ASN A 6 -12.28 -5.82 46.65
CA ASN A 6 -10.97 -6.42 46.88
C ASN A 6 -10.56 -7.30 45.69
N ILE A 7 -10.09 -6.67 44.60
CA ILE A 7 -9.25 -7.39 43.63
C ILE A 7 -7.89 -7.58 44.32
N PRO A 8 -7.42 -8.81 44.55
CA PRO A 8 -6.17 -9.05 45.27
C PRO A 8 -4.99 -8.34 44.60
N ASN A 9 -4.17 -7.64 45.41
CA ASN A 9 -2.98 -6.87 44.98
C ASN A 9 -1.98 -7.67 44.12
N SER A 10 -2.03 -9.01 44.16
CA SER A 10 -1.21 -9.89 43.33
C SER A 10 -1.63 -9.91 41.85
N ALA A 11 -2.93 -9.81 41.56
CA ALA A 11 -3.44 -9.81 40.19
C ALA A 11 -3.09 -8.51 39.45
N THR A 12 -3.17 -7.38 40.14
CA THR A 12 -2.74 -6.07 39.62
C THR A 12 -1.22 -6.00 39.41
N ARG A 13 -0.42 -6.64 40.28
CA ARG A 13 1.04 -6.73 40.10
C ARG A 13 1.43 -7.55 38.87
N ARG A 14 0.81 -8.71 38.62
CA ARG A 14 1.07 -9.53 37.41
C ARG A 14 0.67 -8.82 36.12
N ALA A 15 -0.48 -8.14 36.12
CA ALA A 15 -0.92 -7.34 34.99
C ALA A 15 0.10 -6.24 34.63
N ARG A 16 0.68 -5.54 35.60
CA ARG A 16 1.72 -4.51 35.35
C ARG A 16 2.97 -5.08 34.69
N TRP A 17 3.45 -6.23 35.15
CA TRP A 17 4.61 -6.88 34.51
C TRP A 17 4.33 -7.30 33.06
N LEU A 18 3.12 -7.79 32.76
CA LEU A 18 2.74 -8.11 31.38
C LEU A 18 2.72 -6.87 30.46
N VAL A 19 2.42 -5.67 30.99
CA VAL A 19 2.46 -4.42 30.20
C VAL A 19 3.91 -4.07 29.88
N VAL A 20 4.80 -4.19 30.87
CA VAL A 20 6.22 -3.86 30.72
C VAL A 20 6.94 -4.86 29.82
N LEU A 21 6.54 -6.14 29.88
CA LEU A 21 7.11 -7.20 29.06
C LEU A 21 6.53 -7.25 27.63
N SER A 22 5.35 -6.68 27.37
CA SER A 22 4.74 -6.73 26.04
C SER A 22 5.58 -6.16 24.90
N PRO A 23 6.36 -5.07 25.06
CA PRO A 23 7.31 -4.64 24.01
C PRO A 23 8.56 -5.52 23.92
N LEU A 24 8.98 -6.15 25.03
CA LEU A 24 10.18 -6.97 25.07
C LEU A 24 9.98 -8.33 24.40
N ILE A 25 8.76 -8.89 24.43
CA ILE A 25 8.50 -10.22 23.84
C ILE A 25 8.65 -10.21 22.32
N PRO A 26 8.00 -9.33 21.53
CA PRO A 26 8.18 -9.30 20.08
C PRO A 26 9.58 -8.87 19.67
N ALA A 27 10.19 -7.96 20.42
CA ALA A 27 11.60 -7.59 20.26
C ALA A 27 12.52 -8.81 20.43
N ALA A 28 12.38 -9.55 21.53
CA ALA A 28 13.14 -10.76 21.77
C ALA A 28 12.85 -11.85 20.73
N MET A 29 11.61 -12.01 20.28
CA MET A 29 11.24 -12.97 19.23
C MET A 29 11.93 -12.65 17.91
N TYR A 30 11.89 -11.37 17.50
CA TYR A 30 12.63 -10.88 16.32
C TYR A 30 14.13 -11.14 16.48
N LEU A 31 14.71 -10.77 17.63
CA LEU A 31 16.15 -10.93 17.87
C LEU A 31 16.58 -12.41 17.91
N LEU A 32 15.83 -13.27 18.58
CA LEU A 32 16.15 -14.71 18.66
C LEU A 32 16.02 -15.38 17.29
N ALA A 33 15.01 -15.01 16.49
CA ALA A 33 14.82 -15.57 15.16
C ALA A 33 15.94 -15.12 14.20
N ALA A 34 16.33 -13.84 14.24
CA ALA A 34 17.49 -13.34 13.49
C ALA A 34 18.80 -14.03 13.90
N TRP A 35 18.98 -14.29 15.20
CA TRP A 35 20.19 -14.96 15.72
C TRP A 35 20.25 -16.43 15.29
N ALA A 36 19.11 -17.12 15.37
CA ALA A 36 19.00 -18.50 14.90
C ALA A 36 19.31 -18.59 13.40
N LEU A 37 18.78 -17.65 12.61
CA LEU A 37 19.05 -17.57 11.18
C LEU A 37 20.54 -17.35 10.89
N ALA A 38 21.17 -16.39 11.57
CA ALA A 38 22.61 -16.11 11.46
C ALA A 38 23.46 -17.37 11.75
N LYS A 39 23.10 -18.11 12.80
CA LYS A 39 23.77 -19.37 13.17
C LYS A 39 23.62 -20.45 12.11
N THR A 40 22.44 -20.57 11.51
CA THR A 40 22.18 -21.58 10.46
C THR A 40 22.81 -21.25 9.12
N THR A 41 22.95 -19.96 8.78
CA THR A 41 23.54 -19.50 7.51
C THR A 41 25.03 -19.24 7.60
N GLY A 42 25.64 -19.37 8.78
CA GLY A 42 27.05 -19.08 9.01
C GLY A 42 27.40 -17.58 8.93
N GLN A 43 26.39 -16.70 8.89
CA GLN A 43 26.61 -15.26 8.89
C GLN A 43 27.10 -14.79 10.26
N THR A 44 28.25 -14.13 10.29
CA THR A 44 28.86 -13.62 11.54
C THR A 44 28.22 -12.32 12.02
N ASP A 45 27.63 -11.55 11.10
CA ASP A 45 26.86 -10.36 11.47
C ASP A 45 25.38 -10.71 11.65
N PHE A 46 24.94 -10.57 12.89
CA PHE A 46 23.56 -10.77 13.34
C PHE A 46 22.56 -9.91 12.56
N TRP A 47 22.91 -8.66 12.24
CA TRP A 47 22.00 -7.76 11.55
C TRP A 47 21.88 -8.16 10.07
N SER A 48 22.96 -8.53 9.42
CA SER A 48 22.91 -9.07 8.06
C SER A 48 21.95 -10.26 7.91
N ALA A 49 21.85 -11.12 8.93
CA ALA A 49 20.95 -12.27 8.92
C ALA A 49 19.46 -11.91 9.02
N ALA A 50 19.10 -10.83 9.71
CA ALA A 50 17.71 -10.37 9.74
C ALA A 50 17.23 -9.80 8.40
N CYS A 51 18.15 -9.48 7.48
CA CYS A 51 17.90 -9.08 6.10
C CYS A 51 17.94 -10.23 5.10
N PHE A 52 17.72 -11.46 5.59
CA PHE A 52 17.73 -12.60 4.71
C PHE A 52 16.69 -12.44 3.60
N ASP A 53 17.20 -12.32 2.38
CA ASP A 53 16.41 -12.34 1.17
C ASP A 53 16.16 -13.82 0.81
N PRO A 54 14.92 -14.34 0.88
CA PRO A 54 14.62 -15.72 0.53
C PRO A 54 15.05 -16.08 -0.90
N ARG A 55 15.25 -15.10 -1.78
CA ARG A 55 15.75 -15.28 -3.14
C ARG A 55 17.21 -15.73 -3.20
N SER A 56 18.02 -15.38 -2.20
CA SER A 56 19.45 -15.73 -2.15
C SER A 56 19.70 -17.22 -1.84
N ALA A 57 18.70 -17.93 -1.33
CA ALA A 57 18.79 -19.37 -1.10
C ALA A 57 18.32 -20.13 -2.34
N GLY A 58 19.27 -20.78 -3.04
CA GLY A 58 18.96 -21.66 -4.17
C GLY A 58 17.94 -22.76 -3.84
N GLU A 59 17.85 -23.16 -2.57
CA GLU A 59 16.74 -23.94 -2.01
C GLU A 59 16.31 -23.35 -0.65
N ILE A 60 15.06 -22.88 -0.56
CA ILE A 60 14.48 -22.42 0.70
C ILE A 60 14.11 -23.65 1.54
N SER A 61 15.00 -24.05 2.45
CA SER A 61 14.66 -25.09 3.43
C SER A 61 13.49 -24.66 4.33
N ILE A 62 12.75 -25.62 4.88
CA ILE A 62 11.66 -25.37 5.85
C ILE A 62 12.16 -24.53 7.03
N THR A 63 13.40 -24.73 7.45
CA THR A 63 14.04 -23.97 8.53
C THR A 63 14.22 -22.50 8.17
N HIS A 64 14.67 -22.18 6.95
CA HIS A 64 14.78 -20.80 6.46
C HIS A 64 13.42 -20.11 6.40
N LEU A 65 12.41 -20.80 5.86
CA LEU A 65 11.05 -20.28 5.80
C LEU A 65 10.47 -20.02 7.19
N THR A 66 10.68 -20.95 8.13
CA THR A 66 10.23 -20.81 9.53
C THR A 66 10.91 -19.60 10.19
N ALA A 67 12.22 -19.46 10.03
CA ALA A 67 12.97 -18.32 10.56
C ALA A 67 12.48 -16.99 9.97
N LEU A 68 12.31 -16.91 8.65
CA LEU A 68 11.79 -15.72 7.97
C LEU A 68 10.40 -15.34 8.47
N VAL A 69 9.50 -16.31 8.61
CA VAL A 69 8.15 -16.09 9.14
C VAL A 69 8.21 -15.56 10.58
N LEU A 70 9.09 -16.12 11.43
CA LEU A 70 9.26 -15.66 12.81
C LEU A 70 9.86 -14.25 12.89
N ILE A 71 10.84 -13.92 12.04
CA ILE A 71 11.44 -12.59 11.94
C ILE A 71 10.37 -11.58 11.48
N ALA A 72 9.66 -11.89 10.39
CA ALA A 72 8.60 -11.03 9.86
C ALA A 72 7.46 -10.84 10.88
N ALA A 73 7.02 -11.90 11.55
CA ALA A 73 6.02 -11.82 12.62
C ALA A 73 6.52 -11.00 13.81
N GLY A 74 7.78 -11.19 14.22
CA GLY A 74 8.42 -10.43 15.29
C GLY A 74 8.49 -8.94 14.99
N ALA A 75 9.00 -8.58 13.81
CA ALA A 75 9.07 -7.20 13.35
C ALA A 75 7.68 -6.56 13.23
N THR A 76 6.70 -7.27 12.66
CA THR A 76 5.31 -6.80 12.51
C THR A 76 4.65 -6.57 13.87
N LEU A 77 4.81 -7.49 14.82
CA LEU A 77 4.29 -7.35 16.18
C LEU A 77 5.00 -6.24 16.97
N PHE A 78 6.30 -6.07 16.76
CA PHE A 78 7.08 -5.00 17.39
C PHE A 78 6.68 -3.62 16.85
N LEU A 79 6.59 -3.49 15.53
CA LEU A 79 6.34 -2.21 14.86
C LEU A 79 4.87 -1.79 14.94
N PHE A 80 3.93 -2.73 14.87
CA PHE A 80 2.51 -2.40 14.76
C PHE A 80 1.67 -2.95 15.90
N GLY A 81 1.79 -4.25 16.20
CA GLY A 81 0.93 -4.93 17.17
C GLY A 81 1.04 -4.35 18.59
N THR A 82 2.26 -4.29 19.10
CA THR A 82 2.58 -3.81 20.45
C THR A 82 2.17 -2.36 20.66
N PRO A 83 2.67 -1.39 19.86
CA PRO A 83 2.31 0.01 20.04
C PRO A 83 0.82 0.27 19.80
N ALA A 84 0.14 -0.51 18.94
CA ALA A 84 -1.31 -0.43 18.79
C ALA A 84 -2.05 -0.87 20.07
N VAL A 85 -1.70 -2.03 20.65
CA VAL A 85 -2.35 -2.51 21.88
C VAL A 85 -2.06 -1.57 23.05
N LEU A 86 -0.82 -1.13 23.21
CA LEU A 86 -0.44 -0.20 24.29
C LEU A 86 -1.11 1.16 24.11
N GLY A 87 -1.17 1.70 22.88
CA GLY A 87 -1.88 2.92 22.58
C GLY A 87 -3.37 2.81 22.89
N LEU A 88 -4.02 1.71 22.47
CA LEU A 88 -5.43 1.44 22.79
C LEU A 88 -5.70 1.51 24.29
N LEU A 89 -4.88 0.84 25.11
CA LEU A 89 -5.01 0.84 26.57
C LEU A 89 -4.71 2.22 27.16
N ALA A 90 -3.69 2.92 26.65
CA ALA A 90 -3.30 4.23 27.13
C ALA A 90 -4.43 5.25 26.93
N PHE A 91 -5.04 5.27 25.74
CA PHE A 91 -6.10 6.22 25.41
C PHE A 91 -7.46 5.83 26.00
N ARG A 92 -7.72 4.53 26.21
CA ARG A 92 -8.98 4.05 26.79
C ARG A 92 -9.22 4.56 28.21
N SER A 93 -8.14 4.68 28.98
CA SER A 93 -8.16 5.25 30.33
C SER A 93 -8.64 6.70 30.39
N ARG A 94 -8.64 7.40 29.25
CA ARG A 94 -9.07 8.78 29.14
C ARG A 94 -10.49 8.80 28.59
N THR A 95 -11.43 9.24 29.42
CA THR A 95 -12.86 9.34 29.07
C THR A 95 -13.11 10.03 27.74
N ARG A 96 -12.34 11.09 27.43
CA ARG A 96 -12.41 11.84 26.18
C ARG A 96 -12.15 11.01 24.92
N PHE A 97 -11.33 9.97 24.99
CA PHE A 97 -10.91 9.18 23.82
C PHE A 97 -11.51 7.78 23.79
N ARG A 98 -12.26 7.39 24.83
CA ARG A 98 -12.65 6.00 25.09
C ARG A 98 -13.41 5.34 23.93
N SER A 99 -14.23 6.10 23.21
CA SER A 99 -14.99 5.58 22.06
C SER A 99 -14.13 5.43 20.80
N THR A 100 -13.06 6.20 20.63
CA THR A 100 -12.25 6.29 19.40
C THR A 100 -10.77 6.02 19.63
N THR A 101 -10.43 5.29 20.69
CA THR A 101 -9.05 5.03 21.13
C THR A 101 -8.15 4.47 20.05
N HIS A 102 -8.71 3.68 19.13
CA HIS A 102 -8.03 3.05 18.01
C HIS A 102 -7.57 4.08 16.96
N VAL A 103 -8.38 5.12 16.68
CA VAL A 103 -7.99 6.25 15.83
C VAL A 103 -6.81 6.99 16.44
N TRP A 104 -6.88 7.30 17.73
CA TRP A 104 -5.80 8.01 18.44
C TRP A 104 -4.55 7.15 18.54
N SER A 105 -4.69 5.86 18.86
CA SER A 105 -3.57 4.92 18.85
C SER A 105 -2.88 4.89 17.50
N PHE A 106 -3.63 4.80 16.40
CA PHE A 106 -3.08 4.83 15.05
C PHE A 106 -2.37 6.16 14.77
N ALA A 107 -3.02 7.29 15.06
CA ALA A 107 -2.47 8.62 14.83
C ALA A 107 -1.18 8.91 15.60
N PHE A 108 -1.14 8.58 16.90
CA PHE A 108 0.03 8.81 17.75
C PHE A 108 1.20 7.90 17.36
N ASN A 109 0.94 6.67 16.93
CA ASN A 109 2.00 5.78 16.45
C ASN A 109 2.56 6.24 15.10
N SER A 110 1.70 6.69 14.17
CA SER A 110 2.16 7.30 12.92
C SER A 110 2.99 8.57 13.17
N LEU A 111 2.55 9.42 14.11
CA LEU A 111 3.28 10.62 14.50
C LEU A 111 4.62 10.26 15.17
N ALA A 112 4.65 9.27 16.06
CA ALA A 112 5.88 8.82 16.70
C ALA A 112 6.89 8.31 15.68
N LEU A 113 6.43 7.58 14.67
CA LEU A 113 7.28 7.07 13.59
C LEU A 113 7.86 8.21 12.76
N PHE A 114 7.04 9.19 12.38
CA PHE A 114 7.48 10.41 11.72
C PHE A 114 8.54 11.15 12.54
N LEU A 115 8.27 11.41 13.83
CA LEU A 115 9.18 12.12 14.73
C LEU A 115 10.48 11.36 14.95
N LEU A 116 10.41 10.03 15.07
CA LEU A 116 11.59 9.19 15.22
C LEU A 116 12.50 9.31 14.00
N CYS A 117 11.96 9.15 12.79
CA CYS A 117 12.73 9.33 11.56
C CYS A 117 13.29 10.76 11.43
N LEU A 118 12.50 11.78 11.79
CA LEU A 118 12.91 13.18 11.76
C LEU A 118 14.11 13.46 12.69
N VAL A 119 14.13 12.84 13.88
CA VAL A 119 15.21 13.01 14.86
C VAL A 119 16.44 12.16 14.51
N LEU A 120 16.25 10.89 14.14
CA LEU A 120 17.35 9.97 13.88
C LEU A 120 18.16 10.38 12.64
N ARG A 121 17.49 10.79 11.57
CA ARG A 121 18.13 11.12 10.29
C ARG A 121 19.32 12.10 10.42
N PRO A 122 19.17 13.30 11.01
CA PRO A 122 20.27 14.25 11.12
C PRO A 122 21.25 13.96 12.27
N THR A 123 20.92 13.07 13.21
CA THR A 123 21.72 12.86 14.44
C THR A 123 22.67 11.68 14.30
N VAL A 124 22.11 10.49 14.11
CA VAL A 124 22.87 9.22 14.06
C VAL A 124 22.63 8.45 12.75
N GLY A 125 21.77 8.98 11.87
CA GLY A 125 21.26 8.27 10.71
C GLY A 125 20.09 7.34 11.08
N ILE A 126 19.26 6.99 10.10
CA ILE A 126 18.22 5.98 10.29
C ILE A 126 18.82 4.60 9.99
N ASP A 127 19.64 4.11 10.93
CA ASP A 127 20.11 2.73 10.90
C ASP A 127 19.19 1.81 11.72
N ARG A 128 19.44 0.51 11.65
CA ARG A 128 18.58 -0.48 12.30
C ARG A 128 18.62 -0.39 13.82
N LEU A 129 19.78 -0.21 14.42
CA LEU A 129 19.94 -0.21 15.87
C LEU A 129 19.29 1.03 16.48
N SER A 130 19.61 2.21 15.95
CA SER A 130 19.05 3.48 16.37
C SER A 130 17.53 3.51 16.24
N PHE A 131 17.00 3.02 15.11
CA PHE A 131 15.55 2.89 14.90
C PHE A 131 14.91 1.91 15.89
N PHE A 132 15.49 0.71 16.04
CA PHE A 132 14.99 -0.30 16.97
C PHE A 132 14.95 0.22 18.41
N VAL A 133 16.02 0.86 18.88
CA VAL A 133 16.09 1.44 20.21
C VAL A 133 15.06 2.56 20.39
N GLY A 134 14.96 3.48 19.43
CA GLY A 134 13.98 4.58 19.49
C GLY A 134 12.53 4.07 19.53
N TRP A 135 12.21 3.06 18.71
CA TRP A 135 10.87 2.46 18.71
C TRP A 135 10.58 1.65 19.98
N LEU A 136 11.59 0.98 20.54
CA LEU A 136 11.48 0.29 21.82
C LEU A 136 11.23 1.29 22.96
N VAL A 137 11.92 2.43 22.98
CA VAL A 137 11.71 3.51 23.95
C VAL A 137 10.28 4.06 23.86
N TRP A 138 9.77 4.31 22.64
CA TRP A 138 8.38 4.71 22.43
C TRP A 138 7.39 3.69 23.03
N SER A 139 7.60 2.41 22.74
CA SER A 139 6.75 1.33 23.23
C SER A 139 6.81 1.17 24.75
N ILE A 140 7.98 1.32 25.36
CA ILE A 140 8.15 1.35 26.83
C ILE A 140 7.44 2.58 27.43
N GLY A 141 7.52 3.75 26.78
CA GLY A 141 6.79 4.94 27.17
C GLY A 141 5.28 4.71 27.24
N LEU A 142 4.70 4.09 26.19
CA LEU A 142 3.29 3.69 26.20
C LEU A 142 2.97 2.68 27.31
N ALA A 143 3.85 1.69 27.53
CA ALA A 143 3.70 0.71 28.61
C ALA A 143 3.67 1.38 30.00
N ILE A 144 4.53 2.38 30.24
CA ILE A 144 4.52 3.16 31.48
C ILE A 144 3.20 3.91 31.64
N VAL A 145 2.70 4.57 30.59
CA VAL A 145 1.40 5.28 30.62
C VAL A 145 0.26 4.34 30.98
N VAL A 146 0.20 3.15 30.35
CA VAL A 146 -0.81 2.12 30.65
C VAL A 146 -0.68 1.63 32.10
N SER A 147 0.53 1.40 32.59
CA SER A 147 0.74 0.91 33.96
C SER A 147 0.25 1.89 35.04
N ARG A 148 0.29 3.19 34.74
CA ARG A 148 -0.16 4.29 35.61
C ARG A 148 -1.66 4.54 35.54
N SER A 149 -2.29 4.23 34.41
CA SER A 149 -3.71 4.54 34.21
C SER A 149 -4.66 3.64 35.00
N GLY A 150 -4.16 2.57 35.62
CA GLY A 150 -4.94 1.67 36.45
C GLY A 150 -5.91 0.78 35.66
N GLU A 151 -5.99 0.94 34.34
CA GLU A 151 -6.75 0.02 33.50
C GLU A 151 -6.13 -1.36 33.55
N SER A 152 -6.89 -2.31 34.08
CA SER A 152 -6.40 -3.66 34.25
C SER A 152 -6.47 -4.42 32.93
N PHE A 153 -5.50 -5.29 32.65
CA PHE A 153 -5.54 -6.29 31.58
C PHE A 153 -6.82 -7.13 31.58
N SER A 154 -7.59 -7.15 32.67
CA SER A 154 -8.92 -7.77 32.68
C SER A 154 -9.85 -7.13 31.65
N GLU A 155 -9.70 -5.83 31.34
CA GLU A 155 -10.43 -5.18 30.27
C GLU A 155 -9.98 -5.66 28.89
N LEU A 156 -8.68 -5.85 28.68
CA LEU A 156 -8.15 -6.42 27.44
C LEU A 156 -8.56 -7.89 27.30
N ALA A 157 -8.50 -8.67 28.38
CA ALA A 157 -8.91 -10.07 28.41
C ALA A 157 -10.42 -10.19 28.17
N SER A 158 -11.24 -9.32 28.78
CA SER A 158 -12.68 -9.28 28.52
C SER A 158 -12.99 -8.79 27.10
N PHE A 159 -12.20 -7.87 26.55
CA PHE A 159 -12.28 -7.47 25.15
C PHE A 159 -11.96 -8.67 24.26
N TRP A 160 -10.82 -9.32 24.49
CA TRP A 160 -10.39 -10.51 23.77
C TRP A 160 -11.45 -11.61 23.84
N GLN A 161 -11.95 -11.95 25.03
CA GLN A 161 -13.01 -12.95 25.18
C GLN A 161 -14.29 -12.56 24.41
N ARG A 162 -14.67 -11.28 24.44
CA ARG A 162 -15.82 -10.75 23.69
C ARG A 162 -15.62 -10.70 22.18
N HIS A 163 -14.37 -10.73 21.70
CA HIS A 163 -14.03 -10.55 20.29
C HIS A 163 -13.23 -11.71 19.69
N ARG A 164 -12.94 -12.78 20.46
CA ARG A 164 -12.03 -13.87 20.07
C ARG A 164 -12.44 -14.56 18.77
N LYS A 165 -13.74 -14.67 18.50
CA LYS A 165 -14.24 -15.26 17.25
C LYS A 165 -13.91 -14.37 16.06
N ALA A 166 -14.22 -13.08 16.17
CA ALA A 166 -13.94 -12.09 15.15
C ALA A 166 -12.42 -11.99 14.88
N VAL A 167 -11.61 -11.89 15.94
CA VAL A 167 -10.16 -11.84 15.81
C VAL A 167 -9.59 -13.14 15.25
N GLY A 168 -10.06 -14.30 15.73
CA GLY A 168 -9.63 -15.60 15.24
C GLY A 168 -9.93 -15.77 13.76
N VAL A 169 -11.14 -15.39 13.32
CA VAL A 169 -11.48 -15.39 11.89
C VAL A 169 -10.58 -14.44 11.11
N SER A 170 -10.37 -13.20 11.57
CA SER A 170 -9.47 -12.27 10.89
C SER A 170 -8.06 -12.83 10.73
N ILE A 171 -7.47 -13.35 11.81
CA ILE A 171 -6.11 -13.93 11.77
C ILE A 171 -6.07 -15.11 10.79
N THR A 172 -7.04 -16.02 10.87
CA THR A 172 -7.13 -17.16 9.94
C THR A 172 -7.27 -16.70 8.49
N THR A 173 -8.05 -15.65 8.21
CA THR A 173 -8.21 -15.09 6.86
C THR A 173 -6.90 -14.50 6.35
N ILE A 174 -6.18 -13.75 7.18
CA ILE A 174 -4.88 -13.18 6.80
C ILE A 174 -3.87 -14.30 6.52
N ILE A 175 -3.77 -15.30 7.40
CA ILE A 175 -2.89 -16.45 7.19
C ILE A 175 -3.27 -17.19 5.91
N ALA A 176 -4.56 -17.47 5.70
CA ALA A 176 -5.04 -18.14 4.50
C ALA A 176 -4.72 -17.32 3.24
N GLY A 177 -4.90 -16.00 3.26
CA GLY A 177 -4.55 -15.11 2.15
C GLY A 177 -3.05 -15.13 1.84
N VAL A 178 -2.20 -14.99 2.87
CA VAL A 178 -0.74 -15.04 2.72
C VAL A 178 -0.29 -16.39 2.14
N LEU A 179 -0.86 -17.50 2.62
CA LEU A 179 -0.53 -18.84 2.11
C LEU A 179 -1.02 -19.03 0.67
N LEU A 180 -2.27 -18.63 0.39
CA LEU A 180 -2.91 -18.78 -0.91
C LEU A 180 -2.19 -17.99 -2.00
N PHE A 181 -1.67 -16.81 -1.65
CA PHE A 181 -0.98 -15.89 -2.54
C PHE A 181 0.53 -15.82 -2.29
N SER A 182 1.09 -16.85 -1.68
CA SER A 182 2.50 -16.86 -1.25
C SER A 182 3.45 -16.60 -2.42
N SER A 183 3.29 -17.27 -3.55
CA SER A 183 4.13 -17.05 -4.74
C SER A 183 4.13 -15.58 -5.19
N GLU A 184 2.98 -14.93 -5.19
CA GLU A 184 2.83 -13.55 -5.65
C GLU A 184 3.27 -12.53 -4.59
N GLN A 185 3.21 -12.90 -3.31
CA GLN A 185 3.66 -12.05 -2.21
C GLN A 185 5.18 -12.14 -1.98
N PHE A 186 5.79 -13.30 -2.25
CA PHE A 186 7.21 -13.54 -1.96
C PHE A 186 8.12 -13.58 -3.19
N LEU A 187 7.62 -13.96 -4.36
CA LEU A 187 8.46 -14.19 -5.55
C LEU A 187 8.22 -13.19 -6.68
N GLN A 188 6.97 -12.74 -6.87
CA GLN A 188 6.62 -11.82 -7.96
C GLN A 188 7.30 -10.46 -7.79
N CYS A 189 7.78 -9.87 -8.89
CA CYS A 189 8.36 -8.53 -8.91
C CYS A 189 7.31 -7.46 -8.62
N PHE A 190 7.75 -6.30 -8.15
CA PHE A 190 6.95 -5.09 -8.18
C PHE A 190 6.69 -4.61 -9.61
N ASN A 191 5.56 -3.94 -9.75
CA ASN A 191 5.25 -3.01 -10.83
C ASN A 191 5.76 -1.60 -10.53
N GLY A 192 5.34 -0.61 -11.34
CA GLY A 192 5.63 0.81 -11.12
C GLY A 192 5.24 1.29 -9.73
N ASP A 193 3.96 1.15 -9.36
CA ASP A 193 3.44 1.58 -8.04
C ASP A 193 4.21 0.94 -6.86
N GLY A 194 4.63 -0.33 -7.02
CA GLY A 194 5.37 -1.04 -5.98
C GLY A 194 6.80 -0.61 -5.83
N VAL A 195 7.46 -0.32 -6.95
CA VAL A 195 8.78 0.30 -6.93
C VAL A 195 8.67 1.73 -6.38
N GLU A 196 7.66 2.49 -6.76
CA GLU A 196 7.40 3.83 -6.20
C GLU A 196 7.27 3.74 -4.67
N SER A 197 6.40 2.88 -4.14
CA SER A 197 6.23 2.72 -2.69
C SER A 197 7.51 2.25 -1.99
N LEU A 198 8.32 1.40 -2.64
CA LEU A 198 9.60 0.92 -2.12
C LEU A 198 10.61 2.08 -2.02
N GLU A 199 10.76 2.86 -3.09
CA GLU A 199 11.74 3.94 -3.21
C GLU A 199 11.37 5.17 -2.39
N LEU A 200 10.08 5.56 -2.36
CA LEU A 200 9.58 6.63 -1.51
C LEU A 200 9.80 6.36 -0.02
N ALA A 201 9.73 5.10 0.41
CA ALA A 201 10.07 4.72 1.77
C ALA A 201 11.59 4.77 2.00
N ARG A 202 12.38 4.26 1.06
CA ARG A 202 13.85 4.23 1.17
C ARG A 202 14.44 5.63 1.25
N SER A 203 13.89 6.59 0.51
CA SER A 203 14.37 7.98 0.49
C SER A 203 14.22 8.69 1.84
N LEU A 204 13.31 8.25 2.72
CA LEU A 204 13.17 8.80 4.08
C LEU A 204 14.43 8.63 4.95
N ARG A 205 15.35 7.75 4.56
CA ARG A 205 16.68 7.64 5.21
C ARG A 205 17.55 8.87 4.99
N GLN A 206 17.32 9.60 3.91
CA GLN A 206 18.12 10.76 3.49
C GLN A 206 17.30 12.06 3.46
N HIS A 207 15.98 11.96 3.35
CA HIS A 207 15.06 13.09 3.25
C HIS A 207 14.03 13.13 4.39
N VAL A 208 13.44 14.30 4.63
CA VAL A 208 12.27 14.46 5.53
C VAL A 208 11.01 13.97 4.87
N LEU A 209 10.92 14.21 3.57
CA LEU A 209 9.73 13.94 2.81
C LEU A 209 10.04 12.78 1.86
N PRO A 210 9.08 11.89 1.61
CA PRO A 210 9.28 10.83 0.66
C PRO A 210 9.47 11.43 -0.73
N THR A 211 10.62 11.17 -1.33
CA THR A 211 11.01 11.63 -2.66
C THR A 211 11.48 10.45 -3.50
N TRP A 212 11.32 10.50 -4.82
CA TRP A 212 11.88 9.48 -5.72
C TRP A 212 12.53 10.06 -6.99
N GLU A 213 13.86 10.13 -6.96
CA GLU A 213 14.70 10.85 -7.93
C GLU A 213 14.40 10.60 -9.42
N ILE A 214 13.99 9.39 -9.85
CA ILE A 214 13.76 9.13 -11.29
C ILE A 214 12.47 9.75 -11.82
N GLU A 215 11.39 9.66 -11.07
CA GLU A 215 10.15 10.32 -11.46
C GLU A 215 10.28 11.83 -11.21
N THR A 216 10.96 12.21 -10.12
CA THR A 216 11.02 13.58 -9.57
C THR A 216 11.86 14.64 -10.32
N ILE A 217 12.73 14.31 -11.29
CA ILE A 217 13.63 15.35 -11.86
C ILE A 217 12.86 16.56 -12.40
N ASP A 218 11.61 16.36 -12.82
CA ASP A 218 10.67 17.46 -13.05
C ASP A 218 9.24 17.13 -12.61
N ARG A 219 8.98 16.01 -11.92
CA ARG A 219 7.61 15.48 -11.73
C ARG A 219 7.49 14.67 -10.44
N PHE A 220 6.82 15.23 -9.44
CA PHE A 220 6.26 14.50 -8.28
C PHE A 220 7.16 14.06 -7.14
N GLY A 221 6.77 14.40 -5.92
CA GLY A 221 7.37 13.97 -4.65
C GLY A 221 6.86 14.79 -3.45
N ALA A 222 5.66 15.35 -3.59
CA ALA A 222 5.03 16.16 -2.55
C ALA A 222 3.62 15.66 -2.30
N VAL A 223 3.19 15.80 -1.04
CA VAL A 223 1.86 15.41 -0.55
C VAL A 223 0.70 16.01 -1.34
N ILE A 224 0.95 17.06 -2.13
CA ILE A 224 -0.07 17.68 -2.98
C ILE A 224 -0.42 16.79 -4.18
N VAL A 225 0.53 15.97 -4.64
CA VAL A 225 0.43 15.30 -5.93
C VAL A 225 0.42 13.78 -5.84
N ASN A 226 1.16 13.15 -4.93
CA ASN A 226 0.88 11.78 -4.49
C ASN A 226 1.17 11.69 -2.99
N PRO A 227 0.15 11.83 -2.14
CA PRO A 227 0.34 11.79 -0.71
C PRO A 227 0.59 10.37 -0.24
N ALA A 228 1.78 9.80 -0.48
CA ALA A 228 2.19 8.51 0.07
C ALA A 228 2.79 8.62 1.48
N LEU A 229 2.70 9.79 2.13
CA LEU A 229 3.46 10.15 3.34
C LEU A 229 3.34 9.09 4.43
N ILE A 230 2.13 8.81 4.91
CA ILE A 230 1.95 7.87 6.04
C ILE A 230 2.38 6.47 5.63
N ASN A 231 2.10 6.05 4.39
CA ASN A 231 2.52 4.76 3.86
C ASN A 231 4.05 4.62 3.86
N SER A 232 4.78 5.62 3.35
CA SER A 232 6.25 5.61 3.27
C SER A 232 6.89 5.48 4.65
N TYR A 233 6.36 6.18 5.67
CA TYR A 233 6.88 6.07 7.04
C TYR A 233 6.66 4.69 7.66
N TRP A 234 5.48 4.10 7.46
CA TRP A 234 5.21 2.74 7.95
C TRP A 234 6.07 1.70 7.24
N THR A 235 6.26 1.86 5.93
CA THR A 235 7.08 0.99 5.10
C THR A 235 8.57 1.11 5.44
N VAL A 236 9.12 2.32 5.65
CA VAL A 236 10.54 2.48 5.99
C VAL A 236 10.87 1.83 7.34
N GLY A 237 9.94 1.85 8.30
CA GLY A 237 10.13 1.14 9.57
C GLY A 237 10.33 -0.36 9.39
N LEU A 238 9.60 -0.99 8.47
CA LEU A 238 9.81 -2.40 8.12
C LEU A 238 11.09 -2.60 7.33
N GLN A 239 11.41 -1.73 6.36
CA GLN A 239 12.64 -1.81 5.58
C GLN A 239 13.89 -1.67 6.44
N VAL A 240 13.85 -0.83 7.48
CA VAL A 240 14.98 -0.67 8.40
C VAL A 240 15.20 -1.94 9.22
N LEU A 241 14.13 -2.63 9.65
CA LEU A 241 14.22 -3.85 10.44
C LEU A 241 14.55 -5.09 9.60
N LEU A 242 13.89 -5.23 8.45
CA LEU A 242 13.91 -6.44 7.61
C LEU A 242 14.79 -6.30 6.36
N GLY A 243 15.30 -5.11 6.08
CA GLY A 243 16.08 -4.79 4.88
C GLY A 243 15.26 -4.17 3.75
N ASP A 244 15.97 -3.59 2.78
CA ASP A 244 15.40 -2.82 1.65
C ASP A 244 14.88 -3.73 0.52
N HIS A 245 14.10 -4.75 0.88
CA HIS A 245 13.58 -5.75 -0.04
C HIS A 245 12.06 -5.62 -0.22
N GLU A 246 11.55 -6.22 -1.28
CA GLU A 246 10.11 -6.18 -1.61
C GLU A 246 9.22 -6.69 -0.48
N LEU A 247 9.65 -7.76 0.21
CA LEU A 247 8.86 -8.36 1.29
C LEU A 247 8.55 -7.35 2.39
N ALA A 248 9.54 -6.54 2.81
CA ALA A 248 9.36 -5.54 3.84
C ALA A 248 8.27 -4.52 3.45
N THR A 249 8.24 -4.13 2.18
CA THR A 249 7.21 -3.22 1.64
C THR A 249 5.83 -3.87 1.54
N ARG A 250 5.73 -5.18 1.34
CA ARG A 250 4.44 -5.89 1.24
C ARG A 250 3.81 -6.20 2.61
N LEU A 251 4.59 -6.35 3.69
CA LEU A 251 4.07 -6.83 4.98
C LEU A 251 3.04 -5.89 5.63
N SER A 252 3.19 -4.58 5.46
CA SER A 252 2.24 -3.57 5.97
C SER A 252 0.83 -3.73 5.39
N TYR A 253 0.70 -4.32 4.19
CA TYR A 253 -0.59 -4.63 3.55
C TYR A 253 -1.46 -5.51 4.44
N TRP A 254 -0.89 -6.60 4.94
CA TRP A 254 -1.60 -7.59 5.76
C TRP A 254 -1.98 -7.05 7.14
N VAL A 255 -1.16 -6.15 7.67
CA VAL A 255 -1.47 -5.41 8.91
C VAL A 255 -2.67 -4.50 8.70
N CYS A 256 -2.73 -3.80 7.57
CA CYS A 256 -3.87 -2.95 7.23
C CYS A 256 -5.15 -3.77 7.08
N TRP A 257 -5.12 -4.94 6.44
CA TRP A 257 -6.28 -5.82 6.33
C TRP A 257 -6.79 -6.36 7.66
N LEU A 258 -5.86 -6.74 8.55
CA LEU A 258 -6.23 -7.10 9.91
C LEU A 258 -6.95 -5.92 10.60
N GLY A 259 -6.40 -4.70 10.48
CA GLY A 259 -7.03 -3.48 10.97
C GLY A 259 -8.43 -3.25 10.41
N ILE A 260 -8.60 -3.38 9.08
CA ILE A 260 -9.88 -3.22 8.38
C ILE A 260 -10.92 -4.19 8.94
N LEU A 261 -10.60 -5.49 9.04
CA LEU A 261 -11.53 -6.48 9.57
C LEU A 261 -11.93 -6.18 11.02
N LEU A 262 -10.96 -5.79 11.86
CA LEU A 262 -11.23 -5.45 13.26
C LEU A 262 -12.13 -4.21 13.39
N VAL A 263 -11.92 -3.18 12.58
CA VAL A 263 -12.77 -1.97 12.56
C VAL A 263 -14.17 -2.30 12.04
N CYS A 264 -14.29 -3.04 10.93
CA CYS A 264 -15.59 -3.49 10.41
C CYS A 264 -16.36 -4.31 11.45
N PHE A 265 -15.72 -5.27 12.12
CA PHE A 265 -16.39 -6.07 13.15
C PHE A 265 -16.80 -5.25 14.37
N ARG A 266 -16.01 -4.23 14.74
CA ARG A 266 -16.39 -3.28 15.78
C ARG A 266 -17.63 -2.48 15.39
N MET A 267 -17.71 -1.98 14.15
CA MET A 267 -18.85 -1.22 13.65
C MET A 267 -20.10 -2.09 13.51
N ILE A 268 -19.97 -3.32 13.00
CA ILE A 268 -21.07 -4.31 12.98
C ILE A 268 -21.55 -4.58 14.41
N LYS A 269 -20.61 -4.71 15.37
CA LYS A 269 -20.94 -4.95 16.77
C LYS A 269 -21.74 -3.81 17.42
N HIS A 270 -21.58 -2.58 16.94
CA HIS A 270 -22.36 -1.44 17.43
C HIS A 270 -23.86 -1.63 17.21
N PHE A 271 -24.25 -2.39 16.18
CA PHE A 271 -25.65 -2.62 15.81
C PHE A 271 -26.19 -4.01 16.16
N GLY A 272 -25.32 -4.97 16.50
CA GLY A 272 -25.74 -6.30 16.94
C GLY A 272 -24.55 -7.21 17.22
N ASN A 273 -24.75 -8.52 17.30
CA ASN A 273 -23.63 -9.45 17.52
C ASN A 273 -22.99 -9.86 16.19
N VAL A 274 -21.66 -9.95 16.17
CA VAL A 274 -20.92 -10.54 15.05
C VAL A 274 -21.16 -12.06 15.05
N THR A 275 -21.82 -12.54 14.01
CA THR A 275 -22.06 -13.97 13.79
C THR A 275 -20.98 -14.57 12.90
N TRP A 276 -20.89 -15.90 12.87
CA TRP A 276 -20.01 -16.60 11.91
C TRP A 276 -20.30 -16.20 10.47
N GLY A 277 -21.59 -16.08 10.09
CA GLY A 277 -21.97 -15.64 8.74
C GLY A 277 -21.40 -14.27 8.39
N THR A 278 -21.57 -13.27 9.26
CA THR A 278 -21.01 -11.92 9.04
C THR A 278 -19.49 -11.93 8.99
N ALA A 279 -18.84 -12.76 9.82
CA ALA A 279 -17.39 -12.87 9.85
C ALA A 279 -16.84 -13.49 8.55
N THR A 280 -17.47 -14.56 8.06
CA THR A 280 -17.11 -15.21 6.80
C THR A 280 -17.31 -14.28 5.61
N VAL A 281 -18.44 -13.57 5.52
CA VAL A 281 -18.72 -12.65 4.40
C VAL A 281 -17.68 -11.52 4.34
N MET A 282 -17.34 -10.91 5.48
CA MET A 282 -16.26 -9.91 5.54
C MET A 282 -14.88 -10.48 5.20
N SER A 283 -14.63 -11.73 5.56
CA SER A 283 -13.36 -12.39 5.25
C SER A 283 -13.21 -12.66 3.75
N LEU A 284 -14.28 -13.12 3.11
CA LEU A 284 -14.32 -13.34 1.67
C LEU A 284 -14.18 -12.03 0.89
N SER A 285 -14.73 -10.91 1.39
CA SER A 285 -14.54 -9.62 0.73
C SER A 285 -13.10 -9.14 0.78
N VAL A 286 -12.40 -9.33 1.90
CA VAL A 286 -10.95 -9.05 1.99
C VAL A 286 -10.16 -9.95 1.05
N LEU A 287 -10.44 -11.26 1.03
CA LEU A 287 -9.77 -12.17 0.08
C LEU A 287 -10.04 -11.78 -1.38
N LEU A 288 -11.23 -11.29 -1.71
CA LEU A 288 -11.58 -10.82 -3.04
C LEU A 288 -10.81 -9.54 -3.41
N VAL A 289 -10.71 -8.59 -2.49
CA VAL A 289 -9.84 -7.41 -2.68
C VAL A 289 -8.37 -7.83 -2.83
N THR A 290 -7.90 -8.79 -2.02
CA THR A 290 -6.53 -9.27 -2.14
C THR A 290 -6.30 -9.93 -3.49
N LEU A 291 -7.28 -10.69 -3.98
CA LEU A 291 -7.24 -11.23 -5.32
C LEU A 291 -7.12 -10.12 -6.37
N TRP A 292 -7.85 -9.00 -6.24
CA TRP A 292 -7.77 -7.86 -7.18
C TRP A 292 -6.42 -7.13 -7.14
N ASN A 293 -5.82 -6.99 -5.97
CA ASN A 293 -4.50 -6.33 -5.83
C ASN A 293 -3.35 -7.25 -6.23
N THR A 294 -3.52 -8.56 -6.03
CA THR A 294 -2.49 -9.55 -6.34
C THR A 294 -2.50 -9.91 -7.82
N PHE A 295 -3.70 -10.12 -8.36
CA PHE A 295 -3.89 -10.56 -9.73
C PHE A 295 -4.76 -9.59 -10.50
N TYR A 296 -4.30 -9.37 -11.72
CA TYR A 296 -5.09 -8.83 -12.78
C TYR A 296 -6.33 -9.72 -13.01
N VAL A 297 -7.51 -9.20 -12.68
CA VAL A 297 -8.77 -9.84 -13.07
C VAL A 297 -9.03 -9.53 -14.55
N GLY A 298 -8.22 -10.14 -15.42
CA GLY A 298 -8.52 -10.31 -16.84
C GLY A 298 -7.44 -9.80 -17.79
N TYR A 299 -6.48 -10.63 -18.18
CA TYR A 299 -5.56 -10.30 -19.26
C TYR A 299 -6.24 -10.05 -20.61
N ASN A 300 -6.02 -8.82 -21.05
CA ASN A 300 -6.14 -8.15 -22.33
C ASN A 300 -7.54 -8.02 -22.99
N PRO A 301 -8.03 -6.79 -23.20
CA PRO A 301 -7.63 -5.52 -22.56
C PRO A 301 -8.72 -5.15 -21.51
N TYR A 302 -8.42 -4.79 -20.26
CA TYR A 302 -7.63 -3.65 -19.82
C TYR A 302 -7.48 -3.70 -18.28
N MET A 303 -6.31 -3.30 -17.78
CA MET A 303 -6.09 -2.50 -16.56
C MET A 303 -6.44 -3.08 -15.17
N ALA A 304 -5.53 -3.93 -14.65
CA ALA A 304 -5.10 -3.83 -13.26
C ALA A 304 -3.59 -4.10 -13.16
N ASP A 305 -2.92 -3.30 -12.34
CA ASP A 305 -1.48 -3.26 -12.17
C ASP A 305 -1.01 -4.45 -11.31
N LEU A 306 -0.20 -5.35 -11.86
CA LEU A 306 0.17 -6.60 -11.18
C LEU A 306 1.19 -6.35 -10.09
N ALA A 307 0.98 -6.95 -8.92
CA ALA A 307 1.90 -6.82 -7.79
C ALA A 307 2.16 -5.37 -7.36
N ASN A 308 1.12 -4.54 -7.39
CA ASN A 308 1.11 -3.35 -6.55
C ASN A 308 1.13 -3.84 -5.07
N PRO A 309 2.07 -3.39 -4.22
CA PRO A 309 1.83 -3.43 -2.80
C PRO A 309 0.60 -2.55 -2.57
N GLY A 310 -0.59 -3.16 -2.53
CA GLY A 310 -1.87 -2.50 -2.23
C GLY A 310 -1.94 -1.93 -0.81
N VAL A 311 -0.78 -1.64 -0.19
CA VAL A 311 -0.61 -1.01 1.10
C VAL A 311 -1.24 0.38 1.09
N PRO A 312 -1.01 1.28 0.11
CA PRO A 312 -1.69 2.57 0.08
C PRO A 312 -3.21 2.40 0.05
N ASP A 313 -3.74 1.48 -0.77
CA ASP A 313 -5.17 1.22 -0.86
C ASP A 313 -5.76 0.65 0.43
N ALA A 314 -5.08 -0.33 1.04
CA ALA A 314 -5.50 -0.94 2.30
C ALA A 314 -5.40 0.07 3.46
N LEU A 315 -4.32 0.84 3.54
CA LEU A 315 -4.13 1.86 4.56
C LEU A 315 -5.15 2.99 4.40
N PHE A 316 -5.45 3.39 3.17
CA PHE A 316 -6.47 4.37 2.86
C PHE A 316 -7.86 3.87 3.26
N THR A 317 -8.19 2.63 2.90
CA THR A 317 -9.44 1.97 3.29
C THR A 317 -9.58 1.88 4.81
N LEU A 318 -8.50 1.59 5.52
CA LEU A 318 -8.47 1.61 6.98
C LEU A 318 -8.77 3.01 7.52
N CYS A 319 -8.07 4.05 7.04
CA CYS A 319 -8.33 5.44 7.44
C CYS A 319 -9.77 5.88 7.15
N LEU A 320 -10.34 5.45 6.02
CA LEU A 320 -11.73 5.71 5.66
C LEU A 320 -12.70 5.05 6.66
N LEU A 321 -12.51 3.77 6.99
CA LEU A 321 -13.32 3.08 7.99
C LEU A 321 -13.17 3.68 9.39
N LEU A 322 -11.96 4.09 9.78
CA LEU A 322 -11.70 4.83 11.02
C LEU A 322 -12.48 6.15 11.06
N SER A 323 -12.58 6.86 9.93
CA SER A 323 -13.38 8.08 9.84
C SER A 323 -14.87 7.80 9.99
N PHE A 324 -15.36 6.69 9.40
CA PHE A 324 -16.75 6.27 9.53
C PHE A 324 -17.09 5.81 10.95
N ASP A 325 -16.21 5.08 11.64
CA ASP A 325 -16.43 4.74 13.06
C ASP A 325 -16.39 6.02 13.92
N ALA A 326 -15.47 6.95 13.69
CA ALA A 326 -15.44 8.21 14.44
C ALA A 326 -16.75 9.03 14.27
N LEU A 327 -17.30 9.08 13.05
CA LEU A 327 -18.63 9.67 12.80
C LEU A 327 -19.75 8.90 13.51
N LEU A 328 -19.70 7.56 13.51
CA LEU A 328 -20.66 6.72 14.23
C LEU A 328 -20.62 7.01 15.74
N GLN A 329 -19.42 7.20 16.29
CA GLN A 329 -19.20 7.57 17.70
C GLN A 329 -19.45 9.06 17.99
N LYS A 330 -19.77 9.87 16.97
CA LYS A 330 -19.95 11.34 17.06
C LYS A 330 -18.74 12.08 17.65
N ASP A 331 -17.54 11.59 17.37
CA ASP A 331 -16.28 12.22 17.79
C ASP A 331 -15.65 13.00 16.62
N CYS A 332 -15.89 14.31 16.61
CA CYS A 332 -15.35 15.22 15.59
C CYS A 332 -13.83 15.19 15.50
N ALA A 333 -13.13 15.10 16.64
CA ALA A 333 -11.68 15.19 16.66
C ALA A 333 -11.06 13.94 16.03
N ALA A 334 -11.56 12.76 16.40
CA ALA A 334 -11.15 11.51 15.77
C ALA A 334 -11.52 11.47 14.29
N TYR A 335 -12.69 11.99 13.89
CA TYR A 335 -13.09 12.09 12.49
C TYR A 335 -12.07 12.90 11.67
N ILE A 336 -11.74 14.12 12.13
CA ILE A 336 -10.75 14.99 11.47
C ILE A 336 -9.41 14.28 11.34
N VAL A 337 -8.92 13.69 12.44
CA VAL A 337 -7.63 13.00 12.46
C VAL A 337 -7.61 11.85 11.45
N ALA A 338 -8.64 10.99 11.43
CA ALA A 338 -8.72 9.88 10.49
C ALA A 338 -8.79 10.36 9.03
N THR A 339 -9.56 11.41 8.73
CA THR A 339 -9.66 11.94 7.37
C THR A 339 -8.39 12.65 6.91
N VAL A 340 -7.70 13.37 7.81
CA VAL A 340 -6.41 14.00 7.51
C VAL A 340 -5.38 12.91 7.23
N LEU A 341 -5.29 11.88 8.08
CA LEU A 341 -4.39 10.75 7.83
C LEU A 341 -4.71 10.04 6.51
N GLY A 342 -5.98 9.79 6.21
CA GLY A 342 -6.38 9.22 4.90
C GLY A 342 -5.98 10.11 3.72
N SER A 343 -6.00 11.43 3.90
CA SER A 343 -5.54 12.40 2.90
C SER A 343 -4.03 12.44 2.72
N LEU A 344 -3.28 11.88 3.67
CA LEU A 344 -1.82 11.74 3.63
C LEU A 344 -1.38 10.32 3.17
N VAL A 345 -2.31 9.50 2.71
CA VAL A 345 -2.06 8.13 2.21
C VAL A 345 -2.31 7.99 0.71
N LEU A 346 -3.35 8.63 0.18
CA LEU A 346 -3.70 8.61 -1.24
C LEU A 346 -4.39 9.93 -1.64
N TYR A 347 -4.24 10.33 -2.91
CA TYR A 347 -4.87 11.54 -3.46
C TYR A 347 -6.41 11.49 -3.40
N ALA A 348 -6.98 10.28 -3.33
CA ALA A 348 -8.41 10.08 -3.11
C ALA A 348 -8.86 10.56 -1.73
N GLY A 349 -7.94 10.76 -0.78
CA GLY A 349 -8.27 11.12 0.60
C GLY A 349 -8.87 12.52 0.77
N PRO A 350 -8.30 13.60 0.22
CA PRO A 350 -8.97 14.91 0.22
C PRO A 350 -10.35 14.87 -0.44
N VAL A 351 -10.49 14.14 -1.56
CA VAL A 351 -11.79 13.94 -2.24
C VAL A 351 -12.78 13.27 -1.29
N MET A 352 -12.39 12.18 -0.63
CA MET A 352 -13.23 11.46 0.31
C MET A 352 -13.54 12.27 1.57
N PHE A 353 -12.63 13.12 2.04
CA PHE A 353 -12.89 14.07 3.12
C PHE A 353 -14.02 15.05 2.74
N VAL A 354 -13.96 15.62 1.53
CA VAL A 354 -14.99 16.53 1.02
C VAL A 354 -16.33 15.81 0.85
N LEU A 355 -16.33 14.64 0.19
CA LEU A 355 -17.55 13.84 0.00
C LEU A 355 -18.19 13.45 1.33
N THR A 356 -17.38 13.00 2.30
CA THR A 356 -17.86 12.62 3.63
C THR A 356 -18.41 13.82 4.39
N GLY A 357 -17.74 14.98 4.32
CA GLY A 357 -18.22 16.22 4.91
C GLY A 357 -19.56 16.67 4.34
N ILE A 358 -19.71 16.69 3.01
CA ILE A 358 -20.95 17.08 2.32
C ILE A 358 -22.08 16.10 2.66
N ALA A 359 -21.84 14.80 2.53
CA ALA A 359 -22.83 13.78 2.84
C ALA A 359 -23.26 13.84 4.32
N ALA A 360 -22.33 14.05 5.24
CA ALA A 360 -22.64 14.18 6.66
C ALA A 360 -23.44 15.47 6.95
N LEU A 361 -23.15 16.58 6.27
CA LEU A 361 -23.95 17.80 6.41
C LEU A 361 -25.38 17.64 5.89
N PHE A 362 -25.56 16.86 4.81
CA PHE A 362 -26.85 16.58 4.21
C PHE A 362 -27.69 15.64 5.09
N TRP A 363 -27.15 14.47 5.45
CA TRP A 363 -27.88 13.44 6.20
C TRP A 363 -27.87 13.65 7.72
N ARG A 364 -26.97 14.51 8.23
CA ARG A 364 -26.88 14.89 9.65
C ARG A 364 -26.75 13.70 10.61
N PRO A 365 -25.71 12.84 10.48
CA PRO A 365 -25.41 11.82 11.48
C PRO A 365 -24.98 12.43 12.83
N MET A 366 -24.62 13.72 12.81
CA MET A 366 -24.21 14.53 13.94
C MET A 366 -24.77 15.95 13.80
N GLU A 367 -24.74 16.72 14.90
CA GLU A 367 -25.13 18.13 14.92
C GLU A 367 -24.38 18.95 13.85
N ARG A 368 -25.12 19.74 13.08
CA ARG A 368 -24.59 20.51 11.93
C ARG A 368 -23.45 21.46 12.33
N THR A 369 -23.56 22.12 13.47
CA THR A 369 -22.53 23.05 13.99
C THR A 369 -21.21 22.34 14.25
N ARG A 370 -21.26 21.13 14.80
CA ARG A 370 -20.08 20.28 15.07
C ARG A 370 -19.45 19.77 13.79
N LEU A 371 -20.28 19.37 12.82
CA LEU A 371 -19.81 18.95 11.48
C LEU A 371 -19.14 20.10 10.73
N LEU A 372 -19.73 21.30 10.74
CA LEU A 372 -19.14 22.49 10.13
C LEU A 372 -17.80 22.84 10.78
N LYS A 373 -17.74 22.88 12.12
CA LYS A 373 -16.48 23.12 12.85
C LYS A 373 -15.43 22.06 12.49
N ALA A 374 -15.82 20.80 12.43
CA ALA A 374 -14.90 19.72 12.05
C ALA A 374 -14.42 19.85 10.60
N GLY A 375 -15.33 20.18 9.67
CA GLY A 375 -15.00 20.44 8.27
C GLY A 375 -14.02 21.60 8.12
N ILE A 376 -14.26 22.73 8.81
CA ILE A 376 -13.35 23.88 8.81
C ILE A 376 -11.99 23.49 9.38
N MET A 377 -11.94 22.85 10.55
CA MET A 377 -10.67 22.44 11.18
C MET A 377 -9.89 21.46 10.30
N GLY A 378 -10.57 20.47 9.70
CA GLY A 378 -9.95 19.52 8.79
C GLY A 378 -9.44 20.19 7.50
N ALA A 379 -10.24 21.08 6.91
CA ALA A 379 -9.84 21.86 5.74
C ALA A 379 -8.65 22.79 6.05
N THR A 380 -8.64 23.45 7.21
CA THR A 380 -7.52 24.27 7.65
C THR A 380 -6.27 23.43 7.89
N ALA A 381 -6.38 22.23 8.48
CA ALA A 381 -5.26 21.32 8.66
C ALA A 381 -4.68 20.87 7.30
N LEU A 382 -5.53 20.43 6.38
CA LEU A 382 -5.11 20.03 5.03
C LEU A 382 -4.51 21.21 4.24
N ALA A 383 -5.10 22.40 4.34
CA ALA A 383 -4.58 23.60 3.70
C ALA A 383 -3.22 24.02 4.30
N GLY A 384 -3.04 23.90 5.61
CA GLY A 384 -1.76 24.16 6.26
C GLY A 384 -0.68 23.17 5.83
N ILE A 385 -1.02 21.88 5.76
CA ILE A 385 -0.12 20.85 5.23
C ILE A 385 0.20 21.16 3.76
N ALA A 386 -0.80 21.23 2.88
CA ALA A 386 -0.59 21.52 1.46
C ALA A 386 0.20 22.83 1.26
N GLY A 387 -0.12 23.89 1.98
CA GLY A 387 0.60 25.15 1.95
C GLY A 387 2.08 25.01 2.34
N SER A 388 2.39 24.22 3.36
CA SER A 388 3.80 23.94 3.73
C SER A 388 4.55 23.21 2.61
N TYR A 389 3.89 22.29 1.89
CA TYR A 389 4.49 21.63 0.73
C TYR A 389 4.65 22.58 -0.46
N VAL A 390 3.68 23.45 -0.74
CA VAL A 390 3.81 24.47 -1.80
C VAL A 390 5.00 25.38 -1.51
N LEU A 391 5.15 25.85 -0.27
CA LEU A 391 6.26 26.71 0.12
C LEU A 391 7.61 26.01 -0.02
N TRP A 392 7.69 24.74 0.37
CA TRP A 392 8.89 23.92 0.16
C TRP A 392 9.18 23.68 -1.32
N GLY A 393 8.16 23.30 -2.11
CA GLY A 393 8.31 23.12 -3.56
C GLY A 393 8.74 24.39 -4.27
N TRP A 394 8.30 25.55 -3.79
CA TRP A 394 8.78 26.85 -4.28
C TRP A 394 10.26 27.04 -3.96
N SER A 395 10.67 26.83 -2.70
CA SER A 395 12.09 27.04 -2.32
C SER A 395 13.05 26.14 -3.09
N GLU A 396 12.61 24.95 -3.48
CA GLU A 396 13.40 23.98 -4.26
C GLU A 396 13.23 24.12 -5.79
N GLY A 397 12.42 25.07 -6.28
CA GLY A 397 12.20 25.27 -7.72
C GLY A 397 11.36 24.19 -8.41
N LEU A 398 10.59 23.39 -7.66
CA LEU A 398 9.87 22.20 -8.15
C LEU A 398 8.44 22.47 -8.64
N LEU A 399 7.91 23.69 -8.45
CA LEU A 399 6.49 23.99 -8.68
C LEU A 399 6.01 23.79 -10.11
N GLU A 400 6.81 24.17 -11.11
CA GLU A 400 6.39 24.04 -12.52
C GLU A 400 6.25 22.57 -12.90
N GLY A 401 7.16 21.74 -12.39
CA GLY A 401 7.08 20.29 -12.49
C GLY A 401 5.82 19.71 -11.87
N TRP A 402 5.51 20.09 -10.63
CA TRP A 402 4.29 19.65 -9.96
C TRP A 402 3.02 20.10 -10.68
N ARG A 403 3.02 21.31 -11.23
CA ARG A 403 1.91 21.82 -12.04
C ARG A 403 1.71 20.97 -13.29
N ALA A 404 2.80 20.65 -14.00
CA ALA A 404 2.76 19.82 -15.20
C ALA A 404 2.20 18.43 -14.88
N THR A 405 2.61 17.81 -13.76
CA THR A 405 2.08 16.50 -13.38
C THR A 405 0.65 16.56 -12.87
N LEU A 406 0.29 17.58 -12.06
CA LEU A 406 -1.12 17.85 -11.70
C LEU A 406 -2.00 17.94 -12.94
N GLN A 407 -1.52 18.65 -13.95
CA GLN A 407 -2.24 18.79 -15.21
C GLN A 407 -2.31 17.47 -15.97
N GLY A 408 -1.22 16.72 -16.09
CA GLY A 408 -1.18 15.43 -16.80
C GLY A 408 -2.05 14.36 -16.14
N GLU A 409 -1.75 14.00 -14.89
CA GLU A 409 -2.34 12.84 -14.22
C GLU A 409 -3.74 13.08 -13.64
N TYR A 410 -4.11 14.34 -13.38
CA TYR A 410 -5.38 14.64 -12.72
C TYR A 410 -6.35 15.41 -13.58
N ILE A 411 -5.87 16.41 -14.33
CA ILE A 411 -6.77 17.17 -15.20
C ILE A 411 -6.95 16.41 -16.51
N VAL A 412 -5.86 16.11 -17.20
CA VAL A 412 -5.92 15.47 -18.52
C VAL A 412 -6.46 14.05 -18.39
N ASP A 413 -5.95 13.20 -17.51
CA ASP A 413 -6.50 11.83 -17.38
C ASP A 413 -7.97 11.79 -16.93
N PHE A 414 -8.40 12.73 -16.08
CA PHE A 414 -9.80 12.77 -15.66
C PHE A 414 -10.73 13.30 -16.75
N PHE A 415 -10.30 14.31 -17.50
CA PHE A 415 -11.09 14.93 -18.56
C PHE A 415 -10.81 14.39 -19.96
N ALA A 416 -9.88 13.44 -20.11
CA ALA A 416 -9.50 12.88 -21.39
C ALA A 416 -10.73 12.35 -22.14
N PRO A 417 -10.91 12.72 -23.42
CA PRO A 417 -11.99 12.22 -24.25
C PRO A 417 -11.67 10.78 -24.70
N TYR A 418 -11.66 9.84 -23.77
CA TYR A 418 -11.66 8.42 -24.10
C TYR A 418 -13.06 8.01 -24.56
N PRO A 419 -13.22 7.03 -25.46
CA PRO A 419 -14.54 6.54 -25.86
C PRO A 419 -15.26 5.86 -24.68
N ARG A 420 -15.92 6.68 -23.85
CA ARG A 420 -16.57 6.31 -22.58
C ARG A 420 -17.58 5.17 -22.73
N LEU A 421 -18.19 5.03 -23.90
CA LEU A 421 -19.19 3.98 -24.17
C LEU A 421 -18.61 2.55 -24.13
N TYR A 422 -17.36 2.33 -24.56
CA TYR A 422 -16.75 1.00 -24.54
C TYR A 422 -16.20 0.64 -23.15
N ALA A 423 -15.65 1.63 -22.44
CA ALA A 423 -15.09 1.43 -21.12
C ALA A 423 -16.18 1.27 -20.05
N ASN A 424 -17.28 2.04 -20.12
CA ASN A 424 -18.32 2.04 -19.10
C ASN A 424 -19.09 0.71 -19.01
N GLY A 425 -19.35 0.04 -20.13
CA GLY A 425 -19.99 -1.28 -20.13
C GLY A 425 -19.10 -2.34 -19.47
N ILE A 426 -17.79 -2.26 -19.70
CA ILE A 426 -16.78 -3.15 -19.14
C ILE A 426 -16.58 -2.84 -17.64
N TYR A 427 -16.42 -1.58 -17.23
CA TYR A 427 -16.27 -1.19 -15.82
C TYR A 427 -17.53 -1.39 -14.99
N THR A 428 -18.71 -1.11 -15.54
CA THR A 428 -20.00 -1.42 -14.88
C THR A 428 -20.19 -2.93 -14.78
N GLY A 429 -19.80 -3.67 -15.84
CA GLY A 429 -19.67 -5.11 -15.84
C GLY A 429 -18.76 -5.58 -14.72
N TYR A 430 -17.55 -5.04 -14.55
CA TYR A 430 -16.64 -5.40 -13.46
C TYR A 430 -17.11 -4.97 -12.07
N PHE A 431 -17.81 -3.84 -11.93
CA PHE A 431 -18.37 -3.46 -10.64
C PHE A 431 -19.51 -4.41 -10.25
N VAL A 432 -20.43 -4.71 -11.18
CA VAL A 432 -21.60 -5.57 -10.92
C VAL A 432 -21.22 -7.05 -10.86
N LEU A 433 -20.32 -7.51 -11.73
CA LEU A 433 -19.82 -8.90 -11.79
C LEU A 433 -18.69 -9.14 -10.78
N GLY A 434 -17.78 -8.20 -10.61
CA GLY A 434 -16.61 -8.30 -9.73
C GLY A 434 -16.96 -8.04 -8.27
N CYS A 435 -17.76 -7.02 -7.95
CA CYS A 435 -18.18 -6.77 -6.56
C CYS A 435 -19.40 -7.61 -6.14
N GLY A 436 -20.11 -8.20 -7.12
CA GLY A 436 -21.38 -8.89 -6.93
C GLY A 436 -22.54 -7.90 -6.73
N GLY A 437 -23.79 -8.35 -6.97
CA GLY A 437 -24.96 -7.52 -6.67
C GLY A 437 -25.10 -7.13 -5.18
N LEU A 438 -24.35 -7.82 -4.30
CA LEU A 438 -24.43 -7.65 -2.85
C LEU A 438 -24.04 -6.23 -2.38
N PRO A 439 -22.85 -5.66 -2.70
CA PRO A 439 -22.53 -4.26 -2.45
C PRO A 439 -23.58 -3.26 -2.92
N ALA A 440 -24.11 -3.42 -4.14
CA ALA A 440 -25.14 -2.52 -4.68
C ALA A 440 -26.42 -2.56 -3.83
N VAL A 441 -26.92 -3.75 -3.52
CA VAL A 441 -28.09 -3.92 -2.64
C VAL A 441 -27.81 -3.38 -1.24
N ALA A 442 -26.60 -3.57 -0.71
CA ALA A 442 -26.21 -3.07 0.61
C ALA A 442 -26.29 -1.54 0.69
N VAL A 443 -25.74 -0.86 -0.32
CA VAL A 443 -25.74 0.59 -0.46
C VAL A 443 -27.17 1.12 -0.61
N ILE A 444 -27.96 0.54 -1.52
CA ILE A 444 -29.36 0.92 -1.72
C ILE A 444 -30.15 0.79 -0.43
N ARG A 445 -30.04 -0.35 0.28
CA ARG A 445 -30.74 -0.54 1.56
C ARG A 445 -30.26 0.45 2.62
N ALA A 446 -28.97 0.79 2.65
CA ALA A 446 -28.41 1.76 3.59
C ALA A 446 -28.93 3.20 3.38
N LEU A 447 -29.27 3.59 2.14
CA LEU A 447 -29.91 4.89 1.86
C LEU A 447 -31.29 5.07 2.51
N PHE A 448 -31.96 3.98 2.90
CA PHE A 448 -33.29 4.02 3.52
C PHE A 448 -33.26 3.77 5.04
N ARG A 449 -32.10 3.85 5.68
CA ARG A 449 -31.94 3.54 7.11
C ARG A 449 -31.50 4.77 7.91
N SER A 450 -30.56 4.61 8.84
CA SER A 450 -30.10 5.69 9.73
C SER A 450 -29.27 6.73 8.97
N SER A 451 -29.26 7.98 9.44
CA SER A 451 -28.47 9.08 8.85
C SER A 451 -26.99 8.77 8.67
N TRP A 452 -26.38 8.01 9.58
CA TRP A 452 -24.99 7.56 9.44
C TRP A 452 -24.82 6.57 8.28
N GLU A 453 -25.70 5.57 8.15
CA GLU A 453 -25.67 4.61 7.04
C GLU A 453 -25.94 5.31 5.69
N GLN A 454 -26.85 6.29 5.67
CA GLN A 454 -27.12 7.13 4.51
C GLN A 454 -25.88 7.94 4.11
N THR A 455 -25.17 8.51 5.09
CA THR A 455 -23.90 9.23 4.87
C THR A 455 -22.88 8.31 4.20
N VAL A 456 -22.62 7.13 4.77
CA VAL A 456 -21.66 6.17 4.23
C VAL A 456 -22.06 5.70 2.83
N ALA A 457 -23.35 5.38 2.62
CA ALA A 457 -23.87 4.96 1.33
C ALA A 457 -23.74 6.05 0.25
N THR A 458 -24.05 7.31 0.59
CA THR A 458 -23.86 8.44 -0.33
C THR A 458 -22.39 8.66 -0.67
N VAL A 459 -21.47 8.58 0.30
CA VAL A 459 -20.03 8.69 0.04
C VAL A 459 -19.57 7.60 -0.93
N ILE A 460 -19.98 6.36 -0.70
CA ILE A 460 -19.67 5.22 -1.58
C ILE A 460 -20.21 5.45 -2.99
N LEU A 461 -21.46 5.90 -3.13
CA LEU A 461 -22.06 6.18 -4.44
C LEU A 461 -21.34 7.31 -5.16
N CYS A 462 -21.05 8.42 -4.48
CA CYS A 462 -20.34 9.54 -5.08
C CYS A 462 -18.94 9.15 -5.53
N TYR A 463 -18.19 8.42 -4.71
CA TYR A 463 -16.85 7.94 -5.09
C TYR A 463 -16.93 6.93 -6.24
N LEU A 464 -17.88 6.00 -6.21
CA LEU A 464 -18.12 5.09 -7.32
C LEU A 464 -18.45 5.84 -8.61
N THR A 465 -19.30 6.88 -8.55
CA THR A 465 -19.58 7.73 -9.71
C THR A 465 -18.32 8.40 -10.24
N ILE A 466 -17.45 8.92 -9.36
CA ILE A 466 -16.16 9.50 -9.78
C ILE A 466 -15.29 8.46 -10.50
N VAL A 467 -15.18 7.24 -9.96
CA VAL A 467 -14.41 6.15 -10.57
C VAL A 467 -15.01 5.76 -11.93
N LEU A 468 -16.33 5.54 -12.00
CA LEU A 468 -17.03 5.15 -13.23
C LEU A 468 -17.06 6.25 -14.30
N CYS A 469 -16.97 7.51 -13.91
CA CYS A 469 -16.92 8.64 -14.86
C CYS A 469 -15.49 8.92 -15.36
N SER A 470 -14.47 8.31 -14.78
CA SER A 470 -13.07 8.52 -15.16
C SER A 470 -12.68 7.70 -16.40
N ALA A 471 -11.84 8.27 -17.26
CA ALA A 471 -11.46 7.67 -18.54
C ALA A 471 -10.56 6.42 -18.41
N SER A 472 -9.71 6.35 -17.38
CA SER A 472 -8.63 5.37 -17.25
C SER A 472 -8.38 4.97 -15.79
N LYS A 473 -9.29 4.18 -15.18
CA LYS A 473 -9.13 3.72 -13.78
C LYS A 473 -9.13 2.20 -13.67
N ASN A 474 -8.07 1.68 -13.05
CA ASN A 474 -7.90 0.27 -12.71
C ASN A 474 -8.93 -0.24 -11.70
N LEU A 475 -9.12 -1.56 -11.63
CA LEU A 475 -10.02 -2.19 -10.65
C LEU A 475 -9.62 -1.94 -9.19
N HIS A 476 -8.34 -1.70 -8.89
CA HIS A 476 -7.89 -1.45 -7.53
C HIS A 476 -8.50 -0.16 -6.93
N TYR A 477 -8.95 0.80 -7.74
CA TYR A 477 -9.67 1.97 -7.23
C TYR A 477 -11.01 1.62 -6.58
N LEU A 478 -11.54 0.40 -6.76
CA LEU A 478 -12.74 -0.08 -6.07
C LEU A 478 -12.43 -0.69 -4.69
N VAL A 479 -11.15 -0.90 -4.35
CA VAL A 479 -10.72 -1.47 -3.07
C VAL A 479 -11.30 -0.73 -1.87
N PRO A 480 -11.29 0.62 -1.81
CA PRO A 480 -11.85 1.35 -0.69
C PRO A 480 -13.37 1.22 -0.55
N LEU A 481 -14.07 0.69 -1.55
CA LEU A 481 -15.53 0.54 -1.53
C LEU A 481 -15.99 -0.82 -1.01
N LEU A 482 -15.25 -1.90 -1.27
CA LEU A 482 -15.75 -3.24 -0.99
C LEU A 482 -15.92 -3.53 0.52
N PRO A 483 -14.93 -3.29 1.39
CA PRO A 483 -15.12 -3.55 2.83
C PRO A 483 -16.24 -2.72 3.47
N PRO A 484 -16.36 -1.38 3.21
CA PRO A 484 -17.49 -0.60 3.75
C PRO A 484 -18.87 -1.05 3.26
N THR A 485 -19.02 -1.41 1.98
CA THR A 485 -20.32 -1.88 1.44
C THR A 485 -20.74 -3.21 2.05
N VAL A 486 -19.81 -4.16 2.15
CA VAL A 486 -20.07 -5.47 2.77
C VAL A 486 -20.34 -5.33 4.27
N MET A 487 -19.67 -4.39 4.94
CA MET A 487 -19.98 -4.04 6.33
C MET A 487 -21.42 -3.51 6.47
N LEU A 488 -21.89 -2.61 5.59
CA LEU A 488 -23.28 -2.12 5.59
C LEU A 488 -24.31 -3.25 5.39
N TRP A 489 -23.98 -4.24 4.55
CA TRP A 489 -24.78 -5.45 4.39
C TRP A 489 -24.89 -6.21 5.71
N CYS A 490 -23.76 -6.52 6.35
CA CYS A 490 -23.70 -7.24 7.62
C CYS A 490 -24.45 -6.49 8.74
N ILE A 491 -24.33 -5.16 8.81
CA ILE A 491 -25.12 -4.34 9.76
C ILE A 491 -26.62 -4.54 9.51
N GLY A 492 -27.06 -4.53 8.25
CA GLY A 492 -28.45 -4.81 7.90
C GLY A 492 -28.95 -6.17 8.40
N GLN A 493 -28.13 -7.21 8.27
CA GLN A 493 -28.47 -8.55 8.75
C GLN A 493 -28.59 -8.63 10.28
N THR A 494 -27.79 -7.85 11.01
CA THR A 494 -27.88 -7.85 12.49
C THR A 494 -29.18 -7.26 13.02
N ARG A 495 -29.87 -6.41 12.22
CA ARG A 495 -31.15 -5.78 12.59
C ARG A 495 -32.37 -6.61 12.16
N ASP A 496 -32.28 -7.32 11.04
CA ASP A 496 -33.38 -8.13 10.53
C ASP A 496 -33.59 -9.38 11.43
N LYS A 497 -34.83 -9.67 11.86
CA LYS A 497 -35.17 -10.75 12.83
C LYS A 497 -34.50 -12.10 12.47
N MET A 498 -33.97 -12.80 13.48
CA MET A 498 -33.09 -13.98 13.39
C MET A 498 -33.43 -15.01 12.30
N HIS A 499 -34.71 -15.34 12.07
CA HIS A 499 -35.09 -16.42 11.16
C HIS A 499 -34.69 -16.19 9.68
N ARG A 500 -34.60 -14.94 9.20
CA ARG A 500 -34.13 -14.64 7.83
C ARG A 500 -32.61 -14.36 7.74
N SER A 501 -31.94 -14.25 8.88
CA SER A 501 -30.52 -13.86 8.93
C SER A 501 -29.57 -14.94 8.39
N TRP A 502 -29.89 -16.22 8.57
CA TRP A 502 -29.04 -17.31 8.09
C TRP A 502 -29.13 -17.46 6.57
N GLN A 503 -30.33 -17.38 5.99
CA GLN A 503 -30.54 -17.47 4.54
C GLN A 503 -29.82 -16.34 3.81
N THR A 504 -29.97 -15.11 4.30
CA THR A 504 -29.28 -13.95 3.71
C THR A 504 -27.75 -14.05 3.86
N SER A 505 -27.25 -14.64 4.95
CA SER A 505 -25.81 -14.90 5.11
C SER A 505 -25.30 -15.95 4.14
N VAL A 506 -26.04 -17.05 3.95
CA VAL A 506 -25.69 -18.10 2.99
C VAL A 506 -25.66 -17.54 1.57
N VAL A 507 -26.68 -16.76 1.18
CA VAL A 507 -26.70 -16.09 -0.14
C VAL A 507 -25.51 -15.15 -0.32
N ALA A 508 -25.16 -14.36 0.70
CA ALA A 508 -24.01 -13.47 0.65
C ALA A 508 -22.67 -14.24 0.53
N ILE A 509 -22.52 -15.34 1.27
CA ILE A 509 -21.34 -16.22 1.21
C ILE A 509 -21.22 -16.82 -0.19
N ILE A 510 -22.30 -17.40 -0.72
CA ILE A 510 -22.33 -17.98 -2.06
C ILE A 510 -22.00 -16.90 -3.10
N SER A 511 -22.60 -15.71 -2.99
CA SER A 511 -22.31 -14.60 -3.90
C SER A 511 -20.84 -14.21 -3.88
N MET A 512 -20.23 -14.07 -2.71
CA MET A 512 -18.81 -13.71 -2.58
C MET A 512 -17.89 -14.83 -3.07
N ALA A 513 -18.24 -16.09 -2.79
CA ALA A 513 -17.50 -17.25 -3.28
C ALA A 513 -17.56 -17.36 -4.81
N VAL A 514 -18.73 -17.09 -5.41
CA VAL A 514 -18.89 -17.02 -6.87
C VAL A 514 -18.08 -15.86 -7.44
N CYS A 515 -18.11 -14.67 -6.84
CA CYS A 515 -17.27 -13.55 -7.29
C CYS A 515 -15.78 -13.89 -7.21
N LEU A 516 -15.32 -14.52 -6.13
CA LEU A 516 -13.95 -15.03 -6.01
C LEU A 516 -13.61 -16.03 -7.11
N ALA A 517 -14.48 -17.00 -7.37
CA ALA A 517 -14.27 -18.01 -8.40
C ALA A 517 -14.25 -17.39 -9.81
N LEU A 518 -15.11 -16.40 -10.08
CA LEU A 518 -15.15 -15.68 -11.36
C LEU A 518 -13.95 -14.75 -11.55
N CYS A 519 -13.45 -14.16 -10.46
CA CYS A 519 -12.24 -13.33 -10.48
C CYS A 519 -10.96 -14.17 -10.43
N TRP A 520 -11.06 -15.49 -10.21
CA TRP A 520 -9.91 -16.35 -10.04
C TRP A 520 -9.13 -16.46 -11.35
N PRO A 521 -7.80 -16.23 -11.34
CA PRO A 521 -7.00 -16.29 -12.55
C PRO A 521 -6.93 -17.72 -13.08
N ARG A 522 -7.11 -17.89 -14.40
CA ARG A 522 -6.97 -19.20 -15.08
C ARG A 522 -5.55 -19.75 -15.01
N SER A 523 -4.56 -18.86 -15.05
CA SER A 523 -3.14 -19.15 -14.87
C SER A 523 -2.55 -18.17 -13.86
N ARG A 524 -1.61 -18.64 -13.03
CA ARG A 524 -0.92 -17.83 -12.02
C ARG A 524 0.58 -17.75 -12.33
N PRO A 525 0.97 -17.15 -13.48
CA PRO A 525 2.40 -16.98 -13.76
C PRO A 525 2.97 -15.99 -12.73
N VAL A 526 4.00 -16.41 -12.01
CA VAL A 526 4.78 -15.51 -11.16
C VAL A 526 5.65 -14.65 -12.08
N PHE A 527 5.42 -13.34 -12.07
CA PHE A 527 6.18 -12.43 -12.91
C PHE A 527 7.52 -12.09 -12.27
N THR A 528 8.60 -12.73 -12.74
CA THR A 528 9.98 -12.49 -12.30
C THR A 528 10.81 -11.70 -13.32
N LEU A 529 10.27 -11.47 -14.52
CA LEU A 529 11.02 -10.96 -15.67
C LEU A 529 11.76 -9.65 -15.39
N ASN A 530 11.17 -8.69 -14.68
CA ASN A 530 11.85 -7.42 -14.39
C ASN A 530 13.13 -7.59 -13.57
N ARG A 531 13.13 -8.58 -12.67
CA ARG A 531 14.29 -8.95 -11.89
C ARG A 531 15.30 -9.70 -12.73
N ASP A 532 14.85 -10.68 -13.50
CA ASP A 532 15.71 -11.46 -14.41
C ASP A 532 16.42 -10.52 -15.41
N LEU A 533 15.68 -9.57 -15.99
CA LEU A 533 16.24 -8.52 -16.83
C LEU A 533 17.17 -7.61 -16.03
N GLY A 534 16.81 -7.17 -14.83
CA GLY A 534 17.68 -6.36 -13.96
C GLY A 534 19.04 -7.01 -13.69
N ALA A 535 19.01 -8.30 -13.36
CA ALA A 535 20.20 -9.14 -13.16
C ALA A 535 21.04 -9.21 -14.43
N LEU A 536 20.39 -9.61 -15.54
CA LEU A 536 21.02 -9.83 -16.85
C LEU A 536 21.61 -8.57 -17.47
N THR A 537 21.25 -7.38 -16.98
CA THR A 537 21.67 -6.12 -17.61
C THR A 537 22.26 -5.13 -16.63
N THR A 538 22.85 -5.64 -15.54
CA THR A 538 23.55 -4.82 -14.54
C THR A 538 24.38 -3.72 -15.23
N PHE A 539 23.89 -2.48 -15.16
CA PHE A 539 24.35 -1.38 -16.01
C PHE A 539 25.75 -0.90 -15.61
N GLN A 540 26.48 -0.34 -16.58
CA GLN A 540 27.84 0.15 -16.38
C GLN A 540 27.94 1.56 -15.77
N THR A 541 26.81 2.20 -15.47
CA THR A 541 26.79 3.59 -15.02
C THR A 541 26.69 3.67 -13.50
N ASP A 542 27.52 4.51 -12.88
CA ASP A 542 27.38 4.85 -11.45
C ASP A 542 26.19 5.78 -11.20
N ASN A 543 25.59 6.29 -12.28
CA ASN A 543 24.41 7.15 -12.27
C ASN A 543 23.14 6.35 -12.61
N TYR A 544 22.20 6.34 -11.66
CA TYR A 544 20.89 5.69 -11.78
C TYR A 544 20.03 6.26 -12.92
N GLN A 545 20.09 7.57 -13.14
CA GLN A 545 19.34 8.26 -14.20
C GLN A 545 19.84 7.84 -15.59
N GLU A 546 21.15 7.67 -15.70
CA GLU A 546 21.77 7.20 -16.93
C GLU A 546 21.39 5.75 -17.21
N ALA A 547 21.38 4.90 -16.18
CA ALA A 547 20.88 3.54 -16.29
C ALA A 547 19.40 3.49 -16.74
N CYS A 548 18.55 4.41 -16.28
CA CYS A 548 17.18 4.54 -16.79
C CYS A 548 17.16 4.88 -18.28
N ARG A 549 17.91 5.90 -18.72
CA ARG A 549 18.03 6.23 -20.14
C ARG A 549 18.55 5.05 -20.97
N TRP A 550 19.44 4.24 -20.41
CA TRP A 550 19.92 3.01 -21.04
C TRP A 550 18.83 1.96 -21.19
N SER A 551 17.99 1.76 -20.16
CA SER A 551 16.86 0.83 -20.24
C SER A 551 15.83 1.21 -21.32
N ASP A 552 15.55 2.50 -21.51
CA ASP A 552 14.65 2.99 -22.59
C ASP A 552 15.12 2.50 -23.97
N VAL A 553 16.44 2.56 -24.21
CA VAL A 553 17.05 2.15 -25.47
C VAL A 553 16.94 0.64 -25.66
N VAL A 554 17.15 -0.18 -24.63
CA VAL A 554 17.08 -1.64 -24.79
C VAL A 554 15.65 -2.14 -25.02
N LEU A 555 14.67 -1.59 -24.30
CA LEU A 555 13.26 -1.96 -24.45
C LEU A 555 12.70 -1.65 -25.84
N LEU A 556 13.10 -0.52 -26.44
CA LEU A 556 12.72 -0.15 -27.81
C LEU A 556 13.32 -1.10 -28.87
N TYR A 557 14.45 -1.73 -28.58
CA TYR A 557 15.26 -2.39 -29.60
C TYR A 557 15.06 -3.91 -29.67
N ASP A 558 14.96 -4.64 -28.56
CA ASP A 558 15.18 -6.10 -28.63
C ASP A 558 13.90 -6.96 -28.61
N LEU A 559 12.85 -6.54 -27.88
CA LEU A 559 11.82 -7.51 -27.52
C LEU A 559 10.64 -7.62 -28.49
N ASN A 560 10.30 -6.58 -29.27
CA ASN A 560 9.05 -6.54 -30.06
C ASN A 560 7.78 -6.95 -29.24
N VAL A 561 7.93 -7.02 -27.91
CA VAL A 561 6.91 -7.39 -26.95
C VAL A 561 6.27 -6.07 -26.58
N ALA A 562 5.36 -5.62 -27.45
CA ALA A 562 4.48 -4.48 -27.18
C ALA A 562 3.48 -4.76 -26.04
N SER A 563 3.61 -5.89 -25.34
CA SER A 563 2.71 -6.32 -24.26
C SER A 563 3.35 -6.19 -22.88
N TRP A 564 3.89 -5.01 -22.58
CA TRP A 564 3.93 -4.36 -21.26
C TRP A 564 5.04 -3.30 -21.28
N PRO A 565 4.78 -2.04 -20.92
CA PRO A 565 5.86 -1.14 -20.55
C PRO A 565 6.38 -1.66 -19.22
N ALA A 566 7.40 -2.53 -19.24
CA ALA A 566 8.31 -2.59 -18.10
C ALA A 566 8.85 -1.17 -17.98
N SER A 567 8.29 -0.40 -17.06
CA SER A 567 8.68 0.99 -16.95
C SER A 567 10.16 1.00 -16.58
N ASN A 568 10.92 1.79 -17.32
CA ASN A 568 12.38 1.79 -17.33
C ASN A 568 12.98 1.89 -15.91
N HIS A 569 12.28 2.57 -15.00
CA HIS A 569 12.63 2.68 -13.59
C HIS A 569 12.55 1.37 -12.79
N VAL A 570 11.60 0.46 -13.07
CA VAL A 570 11.45 -0.82 -12.34
C VAL A 570 12.65 -1.70 -12.61
N TRP A 571 13.03 -1.80 -13.87
CA TRP A 571 14.16 -2.61 -14.29
C TRP A 571 15.48 -2.11 -13.68
N VAL A 572 15.71 -0.80 -13.68
CA VAL A 572 16.92 -0.22 -13.07
C VAL A 572 16.90 -0.35 -11.54
N ALA A 573 15.74 -0.32 -10.89
CA ALA A 573 15.67 -0.63 -9.46
C ALA A 573 16.16 -2.06 -9.17
N TYR A 574 15.86 -3.04 -10.04
CA TYR A 574 16.35 -4.41 -9.88
C TYR A 574 17.84 -4.57 -10.16
N SER A 575 18.40 -3.86 -11.14
CA SER A 575 19.85 -3.94 -11.40
C SER A 575 20.70 -3.45 -10.22
N LYS A 576 20.22 -2.46 -9.45
CA LYS A 576 20.85 -2.04 -8.19
C LYS A 576 20.82 -3.12 -7.11
N LEU A 577 19.73 -3.88 -7.03
CA LEU A 577 19.53 -4.90 -5.99
C LEU A 577 20.39 -6.15 -6.23
N GLU A 578 20.78 -6.42 -7.48
CA GLU A 578 21.52 -7.62 -7.87
C GLU A 578 22.97 -7.37 -8.31
N ALA A 579 23.46 -6.13 -8.21
CA ALA A 579 24.83 -5.81 -8.57
C ALA A 579 25.85 -6.51 -7.64
N THR A 580 26.41 -7.64 -8.09
CA THR A 580 27.61 -8.24 -7.51
C THR A 580 28.86 -7.53 -8.09
N PRO A 581 29.64 -6.79 -7.28
CA PRO A 581 30.80 -6.05 -7.78
C PRO A 581 31.91 -6.95 -8.36
N THR A 582 31.83 -8.26 -8.15
CA THR A 582 32.85 -9.24 -8.56
C THR A 582 32.55 -9.98 -9.86
N GLU A 583 31.32 -9.92 -10.39
CA GLU A 583 31.00 -10.59 -11.66
C GLU A 583 31.18 -9.63 -12.85
N ARG A 584 31.83 -10.13 -13.92
CA ARG A 584 31.99 -9.37 -15.16
C ARG A 584 30.59 -9.09 -15.72
N ARG A 585 30.23 -7.81 -15.77
CA ARG A 585 28.93 -7.33 -16.25
C ARG A 585 28.65 -7.89 -17.66
N PRO A 586 27.48 -8.50 -17.90
CA PRO A 586 27.15 -9.07 -19.21
C PRO A 586 27.15 -7.99 -20.28
N ILE A 587 27.71 -8.34 -21.44
CA ILE A 587 27.70 -7.50 -22.64
C ILE A 587 26.32 -7.65 -23.28
N LEU A 588 25.58 -6.56 -23.40
CA LEU A 588 24.31 -6.55 -24.11
C LEU A 588 24.58 -6.65 -25.63
N LEU A 589 24.14 -7.71 -26.28
CA LEU A 589 24.29 -7.89 -27.72
C LEU A 589 22.97 -7.56 -28.42
N THR A 590 22.92 -6.43 -29.12
CA THR A 590 21.75 -6.07 -29.96
C THR A 590 21.99 -6.46 -31.42
N THR A 591 20.94 -6.92 -32.09
CA THR A 591 20.96 -7.27 -33.53
C THR A 591 20.60 -6.10 -34.45
N LYS A 592 20.29 -4.93 -33.90
CA LYS A 592 19.82 -3.75 -34.63
C LYS A 592 20.85 -2.62 -34.62
N ALA A 593 20.84 -1.80 -35.67
CA ALA A 593 21.72 -0.63 -35.80
C ALA A 593 21.45 0.41 -34.69
N VAL A 594 22.51 0.88 -34.06
CA VAL A 594 22.49 1.89 -32.99
C VAL A 594 22.00 3.25 -33.55
N PRO A 595 21.17 4.03 -32.81
CA PRO A 595 20.66 5.31 -33.31
C PRO A 595 21.78 6.33 -33.62
N PRO A 596 21.54 7.28 -34.55
CA PRO A 596 22.47 8.38 -34.80
C PRO A 596 22.76 9.18 -33.52
N GLY A 597 24.04 9.47 -33.23
CA GLY A 597 24.48 10.17 -32.02
C GLY A 597 25.02 9.26 -30.90
N TYR A 598 24.93 7.93 -31.06
CA TYR A 598 25.49 6.95 -30.14
C TYR A 598 26.60 6.17 -30.85
N HIS A 599 27.81 6.13 -30.27
CA HIS A 599 28.96 5.42 -30.84
C HIS A 599 29.25 4.14 -30.07
N LEU A 600 29.39 3.01 -30.79
CA LEU A 600 29.89 1.75 -30.25
C LEU A 600 31.42 1.78 -30.18
N ARG A 601 32.02 1.64 -28.99
CA ARG A 601 33.45 1.37 -28.86
C ARG A 601 33.72 -0.12 -28.64
N ALA A 602 34.11 -0.82 -29.70
CA ALA A 602 34.60 -2.19 -29.60
C ALA A 602 35.98 -2.22 -28.90
N GLY A 603 36.04 -2.74 -27.68
CA GLY A 603 37.28 -3.02 -26.97
C GLY A 603 37.63 -4.50 -27.07
N SER A 604 38.79 -4.84 -27.63
CA SER A 604 39.30 -6.21 -27.64
C SER A 604 40.14 -6.47 -26.36
N GLU A 605 39.61 -7.25 -25.42
CA GLU A 605 40.47 -7.94 -24.45
C GLU A 605 40.87 -9.31 -25.02
N THR A 606 42.18 -9.47 -25.19
CA THR A 606 42.94 -10.66 -25.60
C THR A 606 42.17 -11.99 -25.63
N GLY A 607 41.96 -12.52 -26.84
CA GLY A 607 41.75 -13.96 -27.08
C GLY A 607 40.36 -14.39 -27.57
N GLY A 608 39.40 -13.47 -27.67
CA GLY A 608 38.11 -13.74 -28.31
C GLY A 608 37.36 -12.43 -28.55
N LEU A 609 36.71 -12.29 -29.70
CA LEU A 609 35.94 -11.10 -30.08
C LEU A 609 34.79 -10.90 -29.07
N LYS A 610 35.03 -10.07 -28.05
CA LYS A 610 34.01 -9.57 -27.14
C LYS A 610 33.73 -8.11 -27.51
N LEU A 611 32.47 -7.83 -27.83
CA LEU A 611 32.02 -6.50 -28.20
C LEU A 611 31.78 -5.68 -26.92
N CYS A 612 32.76 -4.93 -26.40
CA CYS A 612 32.42 -3.94 -25.38
C CYS A 612 31.46 -2.89 -25.98
N ILE A 613 30.44 -2.52 -25.21
CA ILE A 613 29.61 -1.34 -25.51
C ILE A 613 30.05 -0.27 -24.51
N ASP A 614 31.04 0.52 -24.88
CA ASP A 614 31.27 1.82 -24.27
C ASP A 614 30.49 2.84 -25.10
N ILE A 615 29.53 3.52 -24.49
CA ILE A 615 28.84 4.63 -25.14
C ILE A 615 29.24 5.93 -24.46
N VAL A 616 30.12 6.65 -25.15
CA VAL A 616 30.55 7.98 -24.75
C VAL A 616 29.52 8.97 -25.29
N ASN A 617 28.82 9.67 -24.40
CA ASN A 617 28.02 10.83 -24.79
C ASN A 617 28.97 11.98 -25.14
N THR A 618 29.33 12.10 -26.42
CA THR A 618 30.07 13.25 -26.94
C THR A 618 29.10 14.27 -27.53
N ASP A 619 28.23 14.89 -26.71
CA ASP A 619 27.55 16.14 -27.08
C ASP A 619 27.15 16.96 -25.84
N TRP A 620 28.18 17.45 -25.14
CA TRP A 620 28.11 18.78 -24.52
C TRP A 620 28.30 19.82 -25.63
N LEU A 621 27.28 20.06 -26.46
CA LEU A 621 27.31 21.15 -27.45
C LEU A 621 25.92 21.77 -27.64
N ARG A 622 25.85 23.04 -27.20
CA ARG A 622 24.79 24.05 -27.37
C ARG A 622 23.75 23.76 -28.45
N TRP A 623 22.49 23.63 -28.04
CA TRP A 623 21.36 23.99 -28.89
C TRP A 623 21.15 25.51 -28.82
N THR A 624 21.72 26.26 -29.75
CA THR A 624 21.14 27.54 -30.16
C THR A 624 19.94 27.26 -31.06
N MET A 625 18.75 27.62 -30.60
CA MET A 625 17.55 27.61 -31.43
C MET A 625 17.76 28.52 -32.66
N SER A 626 17.86 27.95 -33.85
CA SER A 626 17.60 28.69 -35.08
C SER A 626 16.18 28.38 -35.54
N ARG A 627 15.30 29.39 -35.53
CA ARG A 627 14.03 29.37 -36.27
C ARG A 627 14.31 29.08 -37.73
N GLN A 628 13.71 28.03 -38.28
CA GLN A 628 13.45 27.99 -39.73
C GLN A 628 12.03 28.47 -40.02
N PRO A 629 11.83 29.17 -41.16
CA PRO A 629 10.58 29.82 -41.48
C PRO A 629 9.53 28.83 -42.00
N GLU A 630 8.29 29.25 -41.78
CA GLU A 630 7.04 28.68 -42.26
C GLU A 630 7.11 28.09 -43.69
N THR A 631 6.81 26.79 -43.80
CA THR A 631 6.11 26.25 -44.98
C THR A 631 5.02 25.32 -44.47
N GLY A 632 3.77 25.75 -44.66
CA GLY A 632 2.58 25.08 -44.16
C GLY A 632 2.16 23.82 -44.91
N LEU A 633 1.04 23.28 -44.41
CA LEU A 633 0.28 22.08 -44.84
C LEU A 633 0.92 20.76 -44.37
N GLU A 634 0.22 19.75 -43.86
CA GLU A 634 -1.12 19.55 -43.30
C GLU A 634 -1.07 18.13 -42.67
N ARG A 635 -1.68 17.93 -41.50
CA ARG A 635 -2.12 16.65 -40.88
C ARG A 635 -1.50 15.32 -41.39
N PHE A 636 -0.65 14.68 -40.57
CA PHE A 636 -0.42 13.23 -40.64
C PHE A 636 -1.24 12.50 -39.56
N PRO A 637 -2.20 11.62 -39.91
CA PRO A 637 -2.67 10.61 -38.99
C PRO A 637 -1.64 9.48 -38.93
N TRP A 638 -1.15 9.14 -37.74
CA TRP A 638 -0.39 7.91 -37.54
C TRP A 638 -1.34 6.73 -37.73
N ILE A 639 -1.39 6.18 -38.95
CA ILE A 639 -2.04 4.90 -39.24
C ILE A 639 -0.94 3.84 -39.15
N PHE A 640 -0.97 3.02 -38.09
CA PHE A 640 -0.21 1.79 -38.05
C PHE A 640 -0.87 0.78 -39.00
N GLN A 641 -0.27 0.55 -40.17
CA GLN A 641 -0.59 -0.64 -40.97
C GLN A 641 0.21 -1.84 -40.45
N PRO A 642 -0.43 -3.00 -40.21
CA PRO A 642 0.29 -4.21 -39.87
C PRO A 642 1.10 -4.67 -41.09
N ILE A 643 2.42 -4.70 -40.98
CA ILE A 643 3.27 -5.36 -41.97
C ILE A 643 3.03 -6.86 -41.81
N ALA A 644 2.44 -7.46 -42.84
CA ALA A 644 2.31 -8.91 -42.97
C ALA A 644 3.71 -9.55 -42.95
N VAL A 645 4.01 -10.30 -41.88
CA VAL A 645 5.22 -11.11 -41.78
C VAL A 645 5.08 -12.25 -42.79
N ARG A 646 5.93 -12.27 -43.82
CA ARG A 646 6.06 -13.42 -44.73
C ARG A 646 6.51 -14.65 -43.92
N PRO A 647 5.97 -15.85 -44.19
CA PRO A 647 6.48 -17.07 -43.58
C PRO A 647 7.93 -17.30 -44.05
N ARG A 648 8.83 -17.57 -43.11
CA ARG A 648 10.20 -17.99 -43.41
C ARG A 648 10.17 -19.30 -44.22
N PRO A 649 11.04 -19.51 -45.21
CA PRO A 649 11.17 -20.80 -45.86
C PRO A 649 11.69 -21.82 -44.85
N LYS A 650 11.17 -23.05 -44.95
CA LYS A 650 11.69 -24.22 -44.25
C LYS A 650 13.16 -24.40 -44.61
N LEU A 651 14.03 -24.42 -43.60
CA LEU A 651 15.31 -25.10 -43.70
C LEU A 651 15.02 -26.59 -43.51
N ASP A 652 15.19 -27.35 -44.59
CA ASP A 652 15.30 -28.81 -44.52
C ASP A 652 16.66 -29.17 -43.88
N LEU A 653 16.63 -30.25 -43.10
CA LEU A 653 17.67 -30.79 -42.20
C LEU A 653 19.10 -30.84 -42.76
#